data_AF-A0A2A5AG67-F1
#
_entry.id   AF-A0A2A5AG67-F1
#
_cell.length_a   1.000
_cell.length_b   1.000
_cell.length_c   1.000
_cell.angle_alpha   90.00
_cell.angle_beta   90.00
_cell.angle_gamma   90.00
#
_symmetry.space_group_name_H-M   'P 1'
#
loop_
_entity.id
_entity.type
_entity.pdbx_description
1 polymer ?
#
loop_
_entity_poly.entity_id
_entity_poly.type
_entity_poly.pdbx_seq_one_letter_code
_entity_poly.pdbx_strand_id
1 'polypeptide(L)'
;MTVPLVLAELTIMTMLIMGVGMLASSALLRRKSESDTIPPDQTPGTKSTRGTPIPLVIGRRMVGPKIGWVGDRSTTQEKVGSVGKDIGGGEDITTTIYNEASWHQLACPSQVLNAIYANGKRIWQGPINSDSSPSGTVVDAKAHGSFTIYWGETDQPINEFLGHKTRLGIRSQWPLLCYVVWDKKRLGGSPQWENLEYDIESTCPSNALDNSEYLIDESPQIGVNPAHAMLQLHNAIWPLGAGLDADRMDDTTLEALGVTLEDEVMPCNLLIDGDTSEAVTADLMADFGFAMPQIGARLAYIAIRSSGTTPPNFSDDVLIPPSAEFDITHDERPATRIVFQYQKAPRFRTHDVTREDLSEQDRRGAIKRQIITLRTVTDRITTNRVGKRREGEILGDLSTIRLPAQRGARILVAGQQIVVDDIGTLRVVSSKRTQDRIAVELGCAIESYSVPEASDIDTGDDDPGVPGDSPAPADPDTDIAFTFFEVPPELAAGKVAVIVLRIRAHEGVAGAGIHVSADGGASYALAGDQNTAASGGTLRTALASGTNDEIASGPVFIPDNDDILNVLDLSSDTTSWQAGRQIASINGEIMFLKNLTIFDSAWNGWGTSATSWYRLDESSGATATDTNSVLNGVYAGTVGYSAASLLENGDTNTAIDMLGTGRMNVTYASPLTESSIWSLVMRIHMPSANSPGVVFSLDGSLYLKIIDAGPGGSPIFQLYDSAGTLGFGLGFGVEEFDDGNLTVVFVSEGGNSYRWYVGNSAGAKPEITASGAASFSETVLTVGALNAGGGADPFNGIIDEVLFFSGEAISHEDAKNMHRAAESSTANSYQLGPLLRAKYSTTQEAHAIGDQLYIADTSTLRPQLHPIIGPHINVCLKTRPYTNLDAVDLSAVTAVCKEIEGIGLAGPSDQFRVTTDGMVRVTSTGGQRIVT
;
A
#
# COMPACT_ATOMS: atom_id res chain seq x y z
N MET A 1 -23.33 -64.10 31.32
CA MET A 1 -22.27 -63.65 30.39
C MET A 1 -22.41 -62.13 30.25
N THR A 2 -22.06 -61.38 31.30
CA THR A 2 -22.41 -59.93 31.42
C THR A 2 -21.36 -59.13 32.23
N VAL A 3 -20.23 -59.75 32.59
CA VAL A 3 -19.17 -59.11 33.38
C VAL A 3 -18.15 -58.31 32.54
N PRO A 4 -17.78 -58.68 31.29
CA PRO A 4 -16.76 -57.92 30.56
C PRO A 4 -17.25 -56.58 29.97
N LEU A 5 -18.57 -56.40 29.78
CA LEU A 5 -19.12 -55.16 29.22
C LEU A 5 -19.15 -54.02 30.24
N VAL A 6 -19.47 -54.33 31.50
CA VAL A 6 -19.53 -53.34 32.60
C VAL A 6 -18.13 -52.80 32.95
N LEU A 7 -17.09 -53.63 32.84
CA LEU A 7 -15.71 -53.17 33.04
C LEU A 7 -15.22 -52.25 31.91
N ALA A 8 -15.62 -52.49 30.66
CA ALA A 8 -15.23 -51.64 29.53
C ALA A 8 -15.85 -50.24 29.65
N GLU A 9 -17.13 -50.13 29.99
CA GLU A 9 -17.80 -48.84 30.15
C GLU A 9 -17.28 -48.05 31.36
N LEU A 10 -16.96 -48.73 32.47
CA LEU A 10 -16.36 -48.08 33.64
C LEU A 10 -14.97 -47.50 33.33
N THR A 11 -14.19 -48.20 32.50
CA THR A 11 -12.83 -47.75 32.12
C THR A 11 -12.90 -46.51 31.22
N ILE A 12 -13.86 -46.46 30.29
CA ILE A 12 -14.08 -45.32 29.40
C ILE A 12 -14.58 -44.10 30.18
N MET A 13 -15.52 -44.27 31.13
CA MET A 13 -15.97 -43.17 31.99
C MET A 13 -14.84 -42.63 32.87
N THR A 14 -13.97 -43.50 33.39
CA THR A 14 -12.84 -43.06 34.24
C THR A 14 -11.80 -42.28 33.43
N MET A 15 -11.54 -42.67 32.17
CA MET A 15 -10.67 -41.92 31.26
C MET A 15 -11.29 -40.59 30.81
N LEU A 16 -12.61 -40.53 30.61
CA LEU A 16 -13.30 -39.28 30.25
C LEU A 16 -13.27 -38.27 31.42
N ILE A 17 -13.47 -38.74 32.66
CA ILE A 17 -13.39 -37.91 33.87
C ILE A 17 -11.95 -37.42 34.11
N MET A 18 -10.93 -38.25 33.85
CA MET A 18 -9.53 -37.80 33.89
C MET A 18 -9.20 -36.81 32.78
N GLY A 19 -9.72 -36.99 31.57
CA GLY A 19 -9.53 -36.06 30.45
C GLY A 19 -10.16 -34.69 30.68
N VAL A 20 -11.40 -34.65 31.19
CA VAL A 20 -12.09 -33.40 31.55
C VAL A 20 -11.42 -32.74 32.76
N GLY A 21 -10.96 -33.54 33.75
CA GLY A 21 -10.18 -33.06 34.87
C GLY A 21 -8.85 -32.42 34.45
N MET A 22 -8.15 -32.99 33.48
CA MET A 22 -6.90 -32.46 32.92
C MET A 22 -7.11 -31.21 32.06
N LEU A 23 -8.22 -31.11 31.32
CA LEU A 23 -8.59 -29.90 30.57
C LEU A 23 -9.00 -28.75 31.50
N ALA A 24 -9.77 -29.02 32.55
CA ALA A 24 -10.15 -28.02 33.55
C ALA A 24 -8.95 -27.56 34.39
N SER A 25 -8.03 -28.47 34.75
CA SER A 25 -6.79 -28.08 35.44
C SER A 25 -5.79 -27.40 34.49
N SER A 26 -5.78 -27.69 33.19
CA SER A 26 -5.06 -26.89 32.18
C SER A 26 -5.61 -25.46 32.05
N ALA A 27 -6.92 -25.28 32.09
CA ALA A 27 -7.54 -23.95 32.07
C ALA A 27 -7.30 -23.15 33.36
N LEU A 28 -7.22 -23.83 34.52
CA LEU A 28 -6.94 -23.21 35.83
C LEU A 28 -5.43 -23.03 36.12
N LEU A 29 -4.57 -23.83 35.49
CA LEU A 29 -3.10 -23.73 35.55
C LEU A 29 -2.50 -22.99 34.34
N ARG A 30 -3.32 -22.55 33.37
CA ARG A 30 -2.94 -21.47 32.47
C ARG A 30 -2.66 -20.28 33.36
N ARG A 31 -1.37 -20.11 33.69
CA ARG A 31 -0.81 -18.86 34.17
C ARG A 31 -1.49 -17.81 33.32
N LYS A 32 -2.32 -16.96 33.94
CA LYS A 32 -2.77 -15.72 33.34
C LYS A 32 -1.52 -15.18 32.68
N SER A 33 -1.49 -15.12 31.34
CA SER A 33 -0.31 -14.60 30.67
C SER A 33 -0.05 -13.29 31.37
N GLU A 34 1.10 -13.21 32.05
CA GLU A 34 1.65 -11.91 32.36
C GLU A 34 1.65 -11.25 31.00
N SER A 35 0.71 -10.33 30.78
CA SER A 35 0.64 -9.52 29.57
C SER A 35 2.06 -9.12 29.33
N ASP A 36 2.70 -9.56 28.24
CA ASP A 36 4.14 -9.43 27.99
C ASP A 36 4.61 -8.08 28.53
N THR A 37 5.03 -8.10 29.81
CA THR A 37 5.40 -6.88 30.50
C THR A 37 6.78 -6.73 29.94
N ILE A 38 6.86 -5.83 28.94
CA ILE A 38 8.08 -5.25 28.40
C ILE A 38 9.15 -5.46 29.47
N PRO A 39 10.20 -6.28 29.20
CA PRO A 39 11.20 -6.56 30.19
C PRO A 39 11.60 -5.22 30.84
N PRO A 40 11.59 -5.07 32.17
CA PRO A 40 11.85 -3.79 32.82
C PRO A 40 13.21 -3.17 32.42
N ASP A 41 14.10 -3.96 31.82
CA ASP A 41 15.35 -3.53 31.19
C ASP A 41 15.19 -2.78 29.85
N GLN A 42 14.02 -2.82 29.21
CA GLN A 42 13.74 -2.09 27.95
C GLN A 42 13.07 -0.73 28.16
N THR A 43 12.59 -0.42 29.37
CA THR A 43 12.24 0.95 29.72
C THR A 43 13.52 1.71 30.06
N PRO A 44 13.92 2.75 29.29
CA PRO A 44 15.14 3.49 29.57
C PRO A 44 15.03 4.13 30.95
N GLY A 45 15.74 3.56 31.94
CA GLY A 45 15.62 3.99 33.32
C GLY A 45 16.11 5.42 33.51
N THR A 46 15.44 6.18 34.38
CA THR A 46 15.83 7.56 34.78
C THR A 46 17.14 7.66 35.56
N LYS A 47 17.87 6.54 35.73
CA LYS A 47 19.14 6.48 36.44
C LYS A 47 20.29 6.61 35.44
N SER A 48 20.77 7.83 35.23
CA SER A 48 22.02 8.09 34.53
C SER A 48 23.21 7.90 35.46
N THR A 49 24.28 7.31 34.94
CA THR A 49 25.60 7.30 35.60
C THR A 49 26.55 8.19 34.81
N ARG A 50 27.62 8.66 35.45
CA ARG A 50 28.64 9.41 34.74
C ARG A 50 29.30 8.50 33.69
N GLY A 51 29.35 8.94 32.44
CA GLY A 51 29.89 8.17 31.32
C GLY A 51 28.83 7.46 30.48
N THR A 52 27.53 7.54 30.84
CA THR A 52 26.45 7.14 29.93
C THR A 52 26.51 8.00 28.66
N PRO A 53 26.47 7.41 27.46
CA PRO A 53 26.45 8.15 26.20
C PRO A 53 25.18 9.01 26.08
N ILE A 54 25.29 10.11 25.34
CA ILE A 54 24.13 10.87 24.87
C ILE A 54 23.72 10.24 23.54
N PRO A 55 22.44 9.87 23.36
CA PRO A 55 22.03 9.19 22.15
C PRO A 55 22.08 10.12 20.94
N LEU A 56 22.34 9.55 19.77
CA LEU A 56 22.13 10.19 18.47
C LEU A 56 20.83 9.64 17.89
N VAL A 57 19.94 10.54 17.48
CA VAL A 57 18.69 10.21 16.79
C VAL A 57 18.81 10.66 15.34
N ILE A 58 18.38 9.82 14.40
CA ILE A 58 18.20 10.17 12.99
C ILE A 58 16.75 9.81 12.63
N GLY A 59 15.95 10.78 12.20
CA GLY A 59 14.50 10.63 12.06
C GLY A 59 13.78 10.80 13.40
N ARG A 60 12.68 10.08 13.61
CA ARG A 60 11.82 10.19 14.79
C ARG A 60 12.00 8.99 15.72
N ARG A 61 12.33 9.25 16.99
CA ARG A 61 12.49 8.21 18.02
C ARG A 61 12.03 8.67 19.40
N MET A 62 11.65 7.71 20.23
CA MET A 62 11.43 7.94 21.65
C MET A 62 12.72 7.74 22.44
N VAL A 63 13.10 8.73 23.22
CA VAL A 63 14.32 8.72 24.05
C VAL A 63 14.01 8.91 25.53
N GLY A 64 14.68 8.16 26.39
CA GLY A 64 14.69 8.40 27.83
C GLY A 64 15.73 9.47 28.19
N PRO A 65 15.46 10.35 29.16
CA PRO A 65 16.39 11.41 29.53
C PRO A 65 17.59 10.84 30.30
N LYS A 66 18.79 11.36 30.02
CA LYS A 66 19.92 11.23 30.93
C LYS A 66 19.88 12.40 31.91
N ILE A 67 19.64 12.12 33.18
CA ILE A 67 19.49 13.17 34.20
C ILE A 67 20.87 13.77 34.53
N GLY A 68 21.05 15.05 34.25
CA GLY A 68 22.29 15.78 34.52
C GLY A 68 22.31 16.46 35.90
N TRP A 69 21.14 16.87 36.41
CA TRP A 69 20.99 17.54 37.70
C TRP A 69 19.54 17.47 38.19
N VAL A 70 19.34 17.39 39.50
CA VAL A 70 18.01 17.47 40.18
C VAL A 70 18.15 18.34 41.42
N GLY A 71 17.20 19.22 41.69
CA GLY A 71 17.24 20.09 42.86
C GLY A 71 16.01 20.96 43.07
N ASP A 72 16.13 21.95 43.95
CA ASP A 72 15.05 22.91 44.30
C ASP A 72 13.73 22.25 44.71
N ARG A 73 13.81 21.12 45.41
CA ARG A 73 12.62 20.41 45.89
C ARG A 73 11.77 21.28 46.82
N SER A 74 10.49 21.38 46.50
CA SER A 74 9.48 22.06 47.30
C SER A 74 8.23 21.18 47.44
N THR A 75 7.46 21.43 48.50
CA THR A 75 6.20 20.73 48.75
C THR A 75 5.04 21.71 48.75
N THR A 76 3.90 21.31 48.18
CA THR A 76 2.64 22.04 48.21
C THR A 76 1.55 21.14 48.81
N GLN A 77 0.75 21.65 49.73
CA GLN A 77 -0.42 20.91 50.22
C GLN A 77 -1.60 21.17 49.29
N GLU A 78 -2.18 20.12 48.73
CA GLU A 78 -3.32 20.21 47.82
C GLU A 78 -4.48 19.34 48.29
N LYS A 79 -5.71 19.85 48.16
CA LYS A 79 -6.92 19.11 48.54
C LYS A 79 -7.20 18.04 47.47
N VAL A 80 -7.25 16.75 47.85
CA VAL A 80 -7.41 15.63 46.90
C VAL A 80 -8.86 15.14 46.78
N GLY A 81 -9.76 15.70 47.57
CA GLY A 81 -11.19 15.43 47.48
C GLY A 81 -11.86 15.58 48.83
N SER A 82 -13.15 15.89 48.81
CA SER A 82 -14.02 15.83 49.98
C SER A 82 -14.63 14.42 50.02
N VAL A 83 -14.31 13.64 51.04
CA VAL A 83 -14.91 12.30 51.23
C VAL A 83 -16.42 12.48 51.40
N GLY A 84 -17.18 11.64 50.70
CA GLY A 84 -18.59 11.82 50.38
C GLY A 84 -19.51 12.28 51.51
N LYS A 85 -20.53 13.05 51.11
CA LYS A 85 -21.70 13.44 51.89
C LYS A 85 -22.29 12.23 52.61
N ASP A 86 -22.00 12.08 53.89
CA ASP A 86 -23.02 11.80 54.90
C ASP A 86 -22.44 11.98 56.31
N ILE A 87 -22.90 13.08 56.94
CA ILE A 87 -23.09 13.23 58.39
C ILE A 87 -21.80 13.27 59.24
N GLY A 88 -21.12 14.42 59.21
CA GLY A 88 -20.29 14.90 60.33
C GLY A 88 -18.89 15.40 59.96
N GLY A 89 -18.74 16.71 59.73
CA GLY A 89 -17.46 17.45 59.82
C GLY A 89 -16.22 16.78 59.22
N GLY A 90 -16.22 16.52 57.90
CA GLY A 90 -15.04 16.00 57.23
C GLY A 90 -13.98 17.08 57.05
N GLU A 91 -12.82 16.94 57.71
CA GLU A 91 -11.63 17.73 57.42
C GLU A 91 -11.19 17.52 55.97
N ASP A 92 -10.79 18.60 55.30
CA ASP A 92 -10.23 18.53 53.96
C ASP A 92 -8.99 17.63 53.96
N ILE A 93 -9.03 16.51 53.24
CA ILE A 93 -7.87 15.64 53.07
C ILE A 93 -6.89 16.37 52.13
N THR A 94 -5.86 16.98 52.72
CA THR A 94 -4.72 17.53 51.98
C THR A 94 -3.69 16.45 51.74
N THR A 95 -3.21 16.33 50.51
CA THR A 95 -2.02 15.55 50.18
C THR A 95 -0.84 16.47 49.96
N THR A 96 0.35 15.99 50.35
CA THR A 96 1.60 16.68 50.07
C THR A 96 2.03 16.34 48.64
N ILE A 97 2.08 17.35 47.79
CA ILE A 97 2.57 17.25 46.41
C ILE A 97 4.02 17.70 46.37
N TYR A 98 4.90 16.85 45.85
CA TYR A 98 6.29 17.18 45.63
C TYR A 98 6.47 17.85 44.28
N ASN A 99 7.27 18.90 44.26
CA ASN A 99 7.69 19.60 43.07
C ASN A 99 9.21 19.70 43.07
N GLU A 100 9.84 19.46 41.93
CA GLU A 100 11.30 19.43 41.83
C GLU A 100 11.77 19.92 40.47
N ALA A 101 12.92 20.58 40.43
CA ALA A 101 13.57 20.99 39.21
C ALA A 101 14.55 19.92 38.72
N SER A 102 14.74 19.82 37.41
CA SER A 102 15.68 18.84 36.84
C SER A 102 16.21 19.25 35.48
N TRP A 103 17.41 18.78 35.16
CA TRP A 103 18.04 18.91 33.85
C TRP A 103 18.08 17.55 33.16
N HIS A 104 17.33 17.42 32.07
CA HIS A 104 17.18 16.21 31.27
C HIS A 104 17.93 16.37 29.94
N GLN A 105 19.01 15.62 29.78
CA GLN A 105 19.78 15.56 28.53
C GLN A 105 19.11 14.51 27.64
N LEU A 106 18.69 14.90 26.43
CA LEU A 106 17.85 14.06 25.58
C LEU A 106 18.66 13.34 24.52
N ALA A 107 19.29 14.08 23.61
CA ALA A 107 20.03 13.56 22.48
C ALA A 107 21.05 14.59 21.96
N CYS A 108 21.79 14.22 20.91
CA CYS A 108 22.42 15.19 20.00
C CYS A 108 21.34 16.14 19.40
N PRO A 109 21.71 17.19 18.63
CA PRO A 109 20.75 18.17 18.13
C PRO A 109 19.47 17.56 17.57
N SER A 110 18.34 18.14 17.94
CA SER A 110 17.00 17.70 17.51
C SER A 110 16.24 18.90 16.99
N GLN A 111 15.24 18.68 16.15
CA GLN A 111 14.46 19.75 15.54
C GLN A 111 13.04 19.82 16.03
N VAL A 112 12.43 18.69 16.40
CA VAL A 112 11.02 18.63 16.82
C VAL A 112 10.90 17.86 18.13
N LEU A 113 10.03 18.34 19.01
CA LEU A 113 9.53 17.61 20.17
C LEU A 113 8.03 17.38 19.97
N ASN A 114 7.66 16.12 19.76
CA ASN A 114 6.29 15.71 19.42
C ASN A 114 5.45 15.45 20.67
N ALA A 115 6.03 14.81 21.70
CA ALA A 115 5.32 14.50 22.93
C ALA A 115 6.27 14.20 24.10
N ILE A 116 5.76 14.31 25.33
CA ILE A 116 6.43 13.81 26.54
C ILE A 116 5.49 12.83 27.23
N TYR A 117 6.02 11.66 27.60
CA TYR A 117 5.32 10.62 28.34
C TYR A 117 5.91 10.49 29.74
N ALA A 118 5.07 10.19 30.73
CA ALA A 118 5.44 9.81 32.08
C ALA A 118 4.80 8.48 32.43
N ASN A 119 5.61 7.47 32.74
CA ASN A 119 5.18 6.08 32.97
C ASN A 119 4.27 5.56 31.83
N GLY A 120 4.62 5.86 30.59
CA GLY A 120 3.86 5.50 29.39
C GLY A 120 2.58 6.31 29.13
N LYS A 121 2.22 7.27 29.99
CA LYS A 121 1.09 8.19 29.78
C LYS A 121 1.56 9.53 29.24
N ARG A 122 0.96 10.02 28.16
CA ARG A 122 1.28 11.33 27.58
C ARG A 122 0.93 12.45 28.57
N ILE A 123 1.92 13.25 28.96
CA ILE A 123 1.78 14.39 29.88
C ILE A 123 1.85 15.74 29.17
N TRP A 124 2.43 15.77 27.96
CA TRP A 124 2.50 16.93 27.10
C TRP A 124 2.46 16.49 25.63
N GLN A 125 1.94 17.34 24.75
CA GLN A 125 1.79 17.10 23.32
C GLN A 125 2.13 18.37 22.53
N GLY A 126 2.97 18.21 21.51
CA GLY A 126 3.34 19.24 20.54
C GLY A 126 2.55 19.11 19.22
N PRO A 127 3.19 19.35 18.05
CA PRO A 127 4.62 19.55 17.85
C PRO A 127 5.09 20.96 18.26
N ILE A 128 6.32 21.04 18.75
CA ILE A 128 7.10 22.30 18.76
C ILE A 128 8.43 22.05 18.09
N ASN A 129 9.00 23.05 17.45
CA ASN A 129 10.30 22.96 16.79
C ASN A 129 11.19 24.17 17.10
N SER A 130 12.43 24.16 16.58
CA SER A 130 13.40 25.24 16.78
C SER A 130 12.94 26.61 16.25
N ASP A 131 12.06 26.64 15.24
CA ASP A 131 11.50 27.89 14.70
C ASP A 131 10.34 28.42 15.55
N SER A 132 9.39 27.56 15.93
CA SER A 132 8.19 27.92 16.70
C SER A 132 8.51 28.19 18.17
N SER A 133 9.50 27.48 18.70
CA SER A 133 9.90 27.48 20.11
C SER A 133 11.42 27.45 20.22
N PRO A 134 12.13 28.54 19.86
CA PRO A 134 13.60 28.59 19.89
C PRO A 134 14.21 28.20 21.23
N SER A 135 15.47 27.78 21.24
CA SER A 135 16.17 27.40 22.48
C SER A 135 16.02 28.47 23.57
N GLY A 136 15.67 28.05 24.78
CA GLY A 136 15.31 28.93 25.89
C GLY A 136 13.82 29.23 26.03
N THR A 137 12.96 28.73 25.11
CA THR A 137 11.50 28.86 25.21
C THR A 137 10.96 28.02 26.36
N VAL A 138 10.13 28.64 27.21
CA VAL A 138 9.41 27.98 28.30
C VAL A 138 8.07 27.45 27.78
N VAL A 139 7.82 26.18 28.00
CA VAL A 139 6.62 25.45 27.57
C VAL A 139 5.85 24.96 28.79
N ASP A 140 4.55 25.20 28.81
CA ASP A 140 3.65 24.75 29.88
C ASP A 140 3.15 23.32 29.64
N ALA A 141 3.51 22.39 30.52
CA ALA A 141 2.98 21.02 30.57
C ALA A 141 1.76 20.90 31.50
N LYS A 142 1.02 22.00 31.69
CA LYS A 142 -0.24 22.09 32.42
C LYS A 142 -0.08 21.60 33.86
N ALA A 143 -0.81 20.55 34.23
CA ALA A 143 -0.79 19.97 35.56
C ALA A 143 0.59 19.42 35.98
N HIS A 144 1.51 19.22 35.03
CA HIS A 144 2.83 18.68 35.31
C HIS A 144 3.90 19.78 35.56
N GLY A 145 3.57 21.06 35.36
CA GLY A 145 4.50 22.19 35.51
C GLY A 145 5.04 22.68 34.17
N SER A 146 6.11 23.47 34.18
CA SER A 146 6.73 24.02 32.96
C SER A 146 8.14 23.49 32.76
N PHE A 147 8.57 23.47 31.50
CA PHE A 147 9.92 23.12 31.11
C PHE A 147 10.46 24.10 30.06
N THR A 148 11.77 24.30 30.05
CA THR A 148 12.48 25.08 29.05
C THR A 148 13.22 24.13 28.11
N ILE A 149 13.05 24.27 26.80
CA ILE A 149 13.72 23.43 25.80
C ILE A 149 14.95 24.11 25.19
N TYR A 150 15.96 23.32 24.86
CA TYR A 150 17.15 23.71 24.14
C TYR A 150 17.45 22.65 23.08
N TRP A 151 17.54 23.05 21.81
CA TRP A 151 17.58 22.15 20.66
C TRP A 151 18.97 21.61 20.31
N GLY A 152 20.01 22.19 20.91
CA GLY A 152 21.39 21.80 20.64
C GLY A 152 22.07 22.59 19.53
N GLU A 153 21.52 23.74 19.12
CA GLU A 153 22.19 24.60 18.13
C GLU A 153 23.59 25.01 18.61
N THR A 154 24.48 25.27 17.67
CA THR A 154 25.86 25.67 17.98
C THR A 154 25.94 27.03 18.68
N ASP A 155 24.97 27.90 18.43
CA ASP A 155 24.83 29.25 18.95
C ASP A 155 23.72 29.40 19.99
N GLN A 156 23.18 28.28 20.51
CA GLN A 156 22.09 28.30 21.49
C GLN A 156 22.39 29.20 22.71
N PRO A 157 21.37 29.80 23.34
CA PRO A 157 21.59 30.74 24.43
C PRO A 157 22.16 30.08 25.69
N ILE A 158 22.84 30.88 26.51
CA ILE A 158 23.34 30.43 27.82
C ILE A 158 22.16 30.07 28.72
N ASN A 159 22.21 28.88 29.31
CA ASN A 159 21.19 28.47 30.27
C ASN A 159 21.36 29.21 31.61
N GLU A 160 20.58 30.26 31.83
CA GLU A 160 20.62 31.04 33.07
C GLU A 160 20.09 30.26 34.28
N PHE A 161 19.14 29.35 34.05
CA PHE A 161 18.56 28.51 35.11
C PHE A 161 19.63 27.66 35.78
N LEU A 162 20.43 26.91 35.01
CA LEU A 162 21.54 26.08 35.51
C LEU A 162 22.74 26.94 35.92
N GLY A 163 22.92 28.09 35.28
CA GLY A 163 23.97 29.06 35.60
C GLY A 163 23.82 29.75 36.96
N HIS A 164 22.65 29.67 37.59
CA HIS A 164 22.42 30.28 38.89
C HIS A 164 23.26 29.65 40.00
N LYS A 165 23.87 30.48 40.87
CA LYS A 165 24.83 30.04 41.90
C LYS A 165 24.26 29.08 42.94
N THR A 166 22.95 29.07 43.15
CA THR A 166 22.28 28.17 44.10
C THR A 166 21.96 26.80 43.52
N ARG A 167 22.21 26.59 42.22
CA ARG A 167 21.93 25.34 41.50
C ARG A 167 23.23 24.70 41.04
N LEU A 168 23.45 24.57 39.73
CA LEU A 168 24.69 24.02 39.19
C LEU A 168 25.81 25.08 39.15
N GLY A 169 25.47 26.35 39.00
CA GLY A 169 26.44 27.45 38.92
C GLY A 169 27.29 27.45 37.65
N ILE A 170 26.93 26.65 36.65
CA ILE A 170 27.65 26.50 35.38
C ILE A 170 26.90 27.27 34.30
N ARG A 171 27.49 28.38 33.84
CA ARG A 171 27.00 29.15 32.70
C ARG A 171 27.60 28.57 31.42
N SER A 172 26.82 27.76 30.72
CA SER A 172 27.22 27.12 29.46
C SER A 172 26.06 27.18 28.47
N GLN A 173 26.39 27.20 27.18
CA GLN A 173 25.42 27.02 26.11
C GLN A 173 25.13 25.53 25.89
N TRP A 174 26.06 24.63 26.22
CA TRP A 174 25.96 23.18 25.92
C TRP A 174 25.69 22.89 24.43
N PRO A 175 26.54 23.41 23.51
CA PRO A 175 26.35 23.21 22.07
C PRO A 175 26.27 21.72 21.72
N LEU A 176 25.49 21.39 20.69
CA LEU A 176 25.30 20.04 20.18
C LEU A 176 24.60 19.07 21.15
N LEU A 177 23.93 19.61 22.18
CA LEU A 177 23.13 18.83 23.12
C LEU A 177 21.68 19.35 23.10
N CYS A 178 20.74 18.49 22.70
CA CYS A 178 19.32 18.73 22.91
C CYS A 178 18.96 18.36 24.35
N TYR A 179 18.39 19.28 25.10
CA TYR A 179 18.03 19.06 26.50
C TYR A 179 16.82 19.88 26.95
N VAL A 180 16.18 19.40 28.01
CA VAL A 180 15.05 20.03 28.66
C VAL A 180 15.39 20.35 30.11
N VAL A 181 15.03 21.54 30.57
CA VAL A 181 15.13 21.94 31.97
C VAL A 181 13.72 22.10 32.54
N TRP A 182 13.36 21.22 33.46
CA TRP A 182 12.14 21.38 34.25
C TRP A 182 12.40 22.40 35.35
N ASP A 183 11.71 23.55 35.30
CA ASP A 183 11.83 24.57 36.35
C ASP A 183 11.16 24.10 37.63
N LYS A 184 10.01 23.43 37.48
CA LYS A 184 9.22 22.86 38.57
C LYS A 184 8.32 21.75 38.03
N LYS A 185 8.83 20.52 37.98
CA LYS A 185 8.02 19.33 37.64
C LYS A 185 7.22 18.88 38.86
N ARG A 186 5.91 18.73 38.69
CA ARG A 186 5.04 18.10 39.68
C ARG A 186 5.26 16.58 39.68
N LEU A 187 5.70 16.02 40.80
CA LEU A 187 5.95 14.57 40.99
C LEU A 187 4.76 13.83 41.62
N GLY A 188 3.76 14.57 42.11
CA GLY A 188 2.61 14.00 42.81
C GLY A 188 2.90 13.70 44.28
N GLY A 189 2.24 12.68 44.84
CA GLY A 189 2.39 12.30 46.25
C GLY A 189 3.69 11.57 46.59
N SER A 190 4.46 11.16 45.56
CA SER A 190 5.76 10.53 45.72
C SER A 190 6.87 11.52 45.36
N PRO A 191 7.98 11.58 46.13
CA PRO A 191 9.14 12.41 45.80
C PRO A 191 10.07 11.77 44.74
N GLN A 192 9.63 10.71 44.07
CA GLN A 192 10.41 9.99 43.07
C GLN A 192 10.06 10.49 41.66
N TRP A 193 11.09 10.68 40.82
CA TRP A 193 10.89 10.98 39.40
C TRP A 193 10.25 9.79 38.69
N GLU A 194 9.19 10.10 37.95
CA GLU A 194 8.51 9.17 37.03
C GLU A 194 9.44 8.80 35.88
N ASN A 195 9.22 7.66 35.24
CA ASN A 195 9.95 7.33 34.03
C ASN A 195 9.46 8.25 32.91
N LEU A 196 10.30 9.20 32.47
CA LEU A 196 9.96 10.11 31.38
C LEU A 196 10.52 9.61 30.06
N GLU A 197 9.76 9.81 29.00
CA GLU A 197 10.16 9.49 27.63
C GLU A 197 9.78 10.67 26.73
N TYR A 198 10.64 10.98 25.77
CA TYR A 198 10.52 12.13 24.89
C TYR A 198 10.46 11.63 23.44
N ASP A 199 9.37 11.93 22.75
CA ASP A 199 9.22 11.66 21.31
C ASP A 199 9.83 12.84 20.56
N ILE A 200 11.05 12.64 20.04
CA ILE A 200 11.84 13.67 19.38
C ILE A 200 12.13 13.28 17.94
N GLU A 201 12.34 14.30 17.12
CA GLU A 201 12.75 14.17 15.74
C GLU A 201 14.02 14.96 15.50
N SER A 202 14.96 14.36 14.78
CA SER A 202 16.20 14.99 14.34
C SER A 202 16.35 14.79 12.85
N THR A 203 16.61 15.88 12.14
CA THR A 203 16.93 15.82 10.71
C THR A 203 18.43 16.04 10.50
N CYS A 204 18.93 15.68 9.32
CA CYS A 204 20.32 15.90 8.93
C CYS A 204 20.55 17.40 8.70
N PRO A 205 21.43 18.07 9.47
CA PRO A 205 21.56 19.53 9.39
C PRO A 205 22.40 20.05 8.21
N SER A 206 22.98 19.20 7.34
CA SER A 206 23.87 19.73 6.28
C SER A 206 24.09 18.92 5.00
N ASN A 207 23.79 17.61 4.96
CA ASN A 207 24.16 16.76 3.81
C ASN A 207 22.97 15.87 3.42
N ALA A 208 22.19 16.33 2.44
CA ALA A 208 21.25 15.48 1.73
C ALA A 208 21.92 15.03 0.42
N LEU A 209 21.61 13.80 0.00
CA LEU A 209 21.82 13.35 -1.37
C LEU A 209 20.95 14.18 -2.33
N ASP A 210 21.38 14.36 -3.58
CA ASP A 210 20.81 15.34 -4.50
C ASP A 210 19.60 14.81 -5.28
N ASN A 211 19.54 13.49 -5.52
CA ASN A 211 18.55 12.88 -6.42
C ASN A 211 17.57 11.95 -5.69
N SER A 212 17.60 11.91 -4.36
CA SER A 212 16.71 11.10 -3.54
C SER A 212 16.18 11.90 -2.36
N GLU A 213 14.91 11.69 -2.02
CA GLU A 213 14.26 12.38 -0.93
C GLU A 213 14.86 11.98 0.42
N TYR A 214 15.09 12.99 1.27
CA TYR A 214 15.62 12.78 2.62
C TYR A 214 14.57 12.14 3.54
N LEU A 215 13.33 12.64 3.50
CA LEU A 215 12.20 12.11 4.24
C LEU A 215 11.34 11.29 3.29
N ILE A 216 11.03 10.07 3.68
CA ILE A 216 9.99 9.27 3.04
C ILE A 216 8.77 9.42 3.96
N ASP A 217 7.77 10.15 3.49
CA ASP A 217 6.56 10.53 4.24
C ASP A 217 5.29 10.07 3.49
N GLU A 218 5.17 8.75 3.33
CA GLU A 218 3.98 8.11 2.78
C GLU A 218 3.17 7.52 3.92
N SER A 219 2.19 8.24 4.46
CA SER A 219 1.41 7.78 5.62
C SER A 219 0.90 6.34 5.45
N PRO A 220 1.20 5.41 6.39
CA PRO A 220 1.74 5.59 7.74
C PRO A 220 3.28 5.50 7.88
N GLN A 221 4.00 5.36 6.78
CA GLN A 221 5.46 5.17 6.68
C GLN A 221 6.17 6.53 6.72
N ILE A 222 6.61 6.92 7.91
CA ILE A 222 7.33 8.18 8.14
C ILE A 222 8.73 7.88 8.67
N GLY A 223 9.76 8.34 7.96
CA GLY A 223 11.13 8.32 8.45
C GLY A 223 12.15 8.83 7.43
N VAL A 224 13.42 8.60 7.73
CA VAL A 224 14.55 9.06 6.94
C VAL A 224 14.95 7.99 5.94
N ASN A 225 15.27 8.40 4.72
CA ASN A 225 15.84 7.51 3.72
C ASN A 225 17.17 6.91 4.25
N PRO A 226 17.31 5.57 4.31
CA PRO A 226 18.49 4.91 4.86
C PRO A 226 19.83 5.34 4.24
N ALA A 227 19.85 5.73 2.96
CA ALA A 227 21.05 6.22 2.30
C ALA A 227 21.53 7.56 2.89
N HIS A 228 20.60 8.46 3.20
CA HIS A 228 20.90 9.73 3.87
C HIS A 228 21.31 9.52 5.32
N ALA A 229 20.69 8.57 6.02
CA ALA A 229 21.09 8.19 7.37
C ALA A 229 22.53 7.63 7.40
N MET A 230 22.90 6.83 6.40
CA MET A 230 24.26 6.33 6.20
C MET A 230 25.26 7.46 5.91
N LEU A 231 24.89 8.40 5.04
CA LEU A 231 25.71 9.58 4.73
C LEU A 231 26.00 10.38 6.01
N GLN A 232 24.98 10.64 6.82
CA GLN A 232 25.11 11.33 8.09
C GLN A 232 26.00 10.54 9.06
N LEU A 233 25.72 9.25 9.26
CA LEU A 233 26.46 8.40 10.19
C LEU A 233 27.96 8.34 9.87
N HIS A 234 28.32 8.30 8.59
CA HIS A 234 29.73 8.22 8.17
C HIS A 234 30.40 9.59 8.08
N ASN A 235 29.81 10.56 7.36
CA ASN A 235 30.51 11.80 7.00
C ASN A 235 30.31 12.94 7.99
N ALA A 236 29.23 12.94 8.78
CA ALA A 236 29.01 14.02 9.72
C ALA A 236 30.12 14.04 10.79
N ILE A 237 30.54 15.23 11.17
CA ILE A 237 31.59 15.41 12.19
C ILE A 237 31.02 15.01 13.55
N TRP A 238 31.86 14.42 14.40
CA TRP A 238 31.51 14.15 15.80
C TRP A 238 30.86 15.38 16.46
N PRO A 239 29.74 15.23 17.18
CA PRO A 239 29.10 13.99 17.63
C PRO A 239 28.02 13.42 16.68
N LEU A 240 27.79 14.05 15.51
CA LEU A 240 26.70 13.68 14.59
C LEU A 240 27.02 12.48 13.70
N GLY A 241 28.29 12.09 13.59
CA GLY A 241 28.75 10.97 12.79
C GLY A 241 30.21 10.62 13.07
N ALA A 242 30.77 9.74 12.23
CA ALA A 242 32.12 9.21 12.36
C ALA A 242 33.23 10.13 11.80
N GLY A 243 32.87 11.18 11.07
CA GLY A 243 33.82 12.09 10.42
C GLY A 243 34.71 11.41 9.37
N LEU A 244 34.19 10.39 8.68
CA LEU A 244 34.84 9.80 7.52
C LEU A 244 34.95 10.86 6.41
N ASP A 245 36.10 10.88 5.75
CA ASP A 245 36.33 11.77 4.61
C ASP A 245 35.39 11.38 3.46
N ALA A 246 34.62 12.34 2.94
CA ALA A 246 33.65 12.11 1.86
C ALA A 246 34.32 11.49 0.62
N ASP A 247 35.61 11.78 0.37
CA ASP A 247 36.37 11.18 -0.73
C ASP A 247 36.55 9.65 -0.62
N ARG A 248 36.27 9.07 0.56
CA ARG A 248 36.28 7.62 0.83
C ARG A 248 34.93 6.96 0.56
N MET A 249 33.89 7.72 0.24
CA MET A 249 32.58 7.21 -0.13
C MET A 249 32.35 7.44 -1.62
N ASP A 250 31.62 6.53 -2.27
CA ASP A 250 31.15 6.70 -3.63
C ASP A 250 29.71 7.20 -3.61
N ASP A 251 29.58 8.54 -3.54
CA ASP A 251 28.30 9.24 -3.47
C ASP A 251 27.35 8.83 -4.61
N THR A 252 27.86 8.51 -5.79
CA THR A 252 27.05 8.05 -6.93
C THR A 252 26.30 6.76 -6.61
N THR A 253 26.98 5.81 -5.97
CA THR A 253 26.37 4.52 -5.63
C THR A 253 25.47 4.64 -4.40
N LEU A 254 25.78 5.55 -3.49
CA LEU A 254 24.93 5.85 -2.34
C LEU A 254 23.63 6.56 -2.77
N GLU A 255 23.72 7.48 -3.73
CA GLU A 255 22.57 8.13 -4.37
C GLU A 255 21.66 7.11 -5.07
N ALA A 256 22.24 6.22 -5.87
CA ALA A 256 21.47 5.16 -6.53
C ALA A 256 20.75 4.25 -5.53
N LEU A 257 21.40 3.96 -4.38
CA LEU A 257 20.76 3.27 -3.27
C LEU A 257 19.63 4.11 -2.67
N GLY A 258 19.82 5.42 -2.51
CA GLY A 258 18.79 6.35 -2.02
C GLY A 258 17.53 6.35 -2.88
N VAL A 259 17.68 6.45 -4.20
CA VAL A 259 16.57 6.39 -5.17
C VAL A 259 15.84 5.04 -5.08
N THR A 260 16.58 3.93 -5.04
CA THR A 260 15.97 2.60 -4.85
C THR A 260 15.22 2.51 -3.49
N LEU A 261 15.79 3.15 -2.46
CA LEU A 261 15.25 3.37 -1.11
C LEU A 261 13.83 3.93 -1.10
N GLU A 262 13.72 5.00 -1.86
CA GLU A 262 12.55 5.86 -2.02
C GLU A 262 11.49 5.17 -2.87
N ASP A 263 11.86 4.62 -4.04
CA ASP A 263 10.96 3.85 -4.91
C ASP A 263 10.33 2.65 -4.17
N GLU A 264 11.08 2.03 -3.25
CA GLU A 264 10.60 0.92 -2.41
C GLU A 264 9.87 1.39 -1.14
N VAL A 265 9.77 2.69 -0.90
CA VAL A 265 9.14 3.34 0.27
C VAL A 265 9.60 2.68 1.58
N MET A 266 10.91 2.68 1.82
CA MET A 266 11.52 2.03 2.99
C MET A 266 12.21 3.03 3.92
N PRO A 267 11.46 3.80 4.72
CA PRO A 267 12.03 4.70 5.71
C PRO A 267 12.75 3.96 6.84
N CYS A 268 13.72 4.63 7.45
CA CYS A 268 14.33 4.23 8.72
C CYS A 268 14.19 5.33 9.77
N ASN A 269 14.24 4.93 11.03
CA ASN A 269 14.42 5.84 12.15
C ASN A 269 15.49 5.22 13.06
N LEU A 270 16.54 5.94 13.44
CA LEU A 270 17.67 5.37 14.18
C LEU A 270 17.76 5.95 15.58
N LEU A 271 17.97 5.08 16.56
CA LEU A 271 18.34 5.43 17.92
C LEU A 271 19.69 4.77 18.21
N ILE A 272 20.73 5.59 18.38
CA ILE A 272 22.10 5.12 18.65
C ILE A 272 22.44 5.53 20.09
N ASP A 273 22.35 4.58 21.03
CA ASP A 273 22.60 4.81 22.47
C ASP A 273 23.78 3.97 22.96
N GLY A 274 24.99 4.35 22.54
CA GLY A 274 26.22 3.65 22.88
C GLY A 274 26.61 2.50 21.94
N ASP A 275 25.86 2.29 20.85
CA ASP A 275 26.24 1.38 19.78
C ASP A 275 27.44 1.92 18.98
N THR A 276 28.21 1.02 18.36
CA THR A 276 29.28 1.41 17.43
C THR A 276 28.69 1.72 16.06
N SER A 277 29.34 2.62 15.30
CA SER A 277 28.93 2.91 13.93
C SER A 277 28.92 1.65 13.06
N GLU A 278 29.87 0.73 13.27
CA GLU A 278 29.92 -0.56 12.58
C GLU A 278 28.66 -1.40 12.81
N ALA A 279 28.17 -1.48 14.06
CA ALA A 279 26.96 -2.25 14.38
C ALA A 279 25.71 -1.63 13.74
N VAL A 280 25.58 -0.30 13.82
CA VAL A 280 24.44 0.42 13.21
C VAL A 280 24.46 0.31 11.69
N THR A 281 25.64 0.44 11.07
CA THR A 281 25.82 0.23 9.63
C THR A 281 25.47 -1.21 9.23
N ALA A 282 25.86 -2.21 10.03
CA ALA A 282 25.52 -3.61 9.76
C ALA A 282 24.00 -3.85 9.85
N ASP A 283 23.32 -3.25 10.83
CA ASP A 283 21.86 -3.32 10.96
C ASP A 283 21.18 -2.67 9.75
N LEU A 284 21.65 -1.50 9.29
CA LEU A 284 21.13 -0.85 8.07
C LEU A 284 21.35 -1.71 6.83
N MET A 285 22.54 -2.29 6.65
CA MET A 285 22.86 -3.19 5.53
C MET A 285 21.95 -4.42 5.51
N ALA A 286 21.72 -5.04 6.67
CA ALA A 286 20.89 -6.23 6.80
C ALA A 286 19.40 -5.92 6.61
N ASP A 287 18.89 -4.85 7.24
CA ASP A 287 17.47 -4.51 7.18
C ASP A 287 17.10 -3.97 5.78
N PHE A 288 17.91 -3.09 5.19
CA PHE A 288 17.61 -2.49 3.89
C PHE A 288 18.21 -3.25 2.70
N GLY A 289 18.95 -4.33 2.96
CA GLY A 289 19.42 -5.28 1.95
C GLY A 289 20.33 -4.63 0.92
N PHE A 290 21.50 -4.18 1.35
CA PHE A 290 22.55 -3.68 0.47
C PHE A 290 23.94 -4.14 0.94
N ALA A 291 24.86 -4.27 0.00
CA ALA A 291 26.26 -4.56 0.27
C ALA A 291 27.09 -3.26 0.22
N MET A 292 28.14 -3.20 1.03
CA MET A 292 29.06 -2.06 1.07
C MET A 292 30.51 -2.48 0.72
N PRO A 293 30.78 -2.93 -0.52
CA PRO A 293 32.13 -3.33 -0.91
C PRO A 293 33.07 -2.13 -1.08
N GLN A 294 34.36 -2.34 -0.83
CA GLN A 294 35.39 -1.37 -1.20
C GLN A 294 35.76 -1.50 -2.69
N ILE A 295 35.54 -0.44 -3.46
CA ILE A 295 35.94 -0.33 -4.87
C ILE A 295 37.05 0.73 -4.99
N GLY A 296 38.28 0.27 -5.20
CA GLY A 296 39.44 1.15 -5.18
C GLY A 296 39.69 1.73 -3.79
N ALA A 297 39.68 3.06 -3.67
CA ALA A 297 39.86 3.76 -2.40
C ALA A 297 38.54 4.16 -1.72
N ARG A 298 37.40 3.81 -2.35
CA ARG A 298 36.05 4.22 -1.94
C ARG A 298 35.19 3.06 -1.49
N LEU A 299 34.26 3.32 -0.58
CA LEU A 299 33.15 2.46 -0.22
C LEU A 299 32.01 2.69 -1.20
N ALA A 300 31.62 1.64 -1.92
CA ALA A 300 30.48 1.65 -2.81
C ALA A 300 29.27 0.99 -2.14
N TYR A 301 28.07 1.33 -2.61
CA TYR A 301 26.80 0.88 -2.06
C TYR A 301 26.01 0.15 -3.15
N ILE A 302 25.76 -1.13 -2.97
CA ILE A 302 25.12 -1.97 -4.00
C ILE A 302 23.87 -2.61 -3.40
N ALA A 303 22.70 -2.18 -3.87
CA ALA A 303 21.42 -2.75 -3.47
C ALA A 303 21.34 -4.24 -3.83
N ILE A 304 20.83 -5.05 -2.91
CA ILE A 304 20.65 -6.50 -3.09
C ILE A 304 19.23 -6.74 -3.60
N ARG A 305 19.01 -6.55 -4.91
CA ARG A 305 17.71 -6.77 -5.60
C ARG A 305 17.88 -7.65 -6.84
N SER A 306 16.78 -8.03 -7.49
CA SER A 306 16.84 -8.53 -8.87
C SER A 306 17.41 -7.43 -9.76
N SER A 307 18.53 -7.70 -10.42
CA SER A 307 19.08 -6.71 -11.34
C SER A 307 18.12 -6.54 -12.52
N GLY A 308 17.69 -5.30 -12.79
CA GLY A 308 16.91 -4.96 -13.99
C GLY A 308 17.70 -5.17 -15.30
N THR A 309 18.99 -5.47 -15.18
CA THR A 309 19.91 -5.83 -16.27
C THR A 309 20.21 -7.32 -16.22
N THR A 310 20.32 -7.98 -17.38
CA THR A 310 20.75 -9.38 -17.43
C THR A 310 22.10 -9.58 -16.74
N PRO A 311 22.21 -10.42 -15.70
CA PRO A 311 23.48 -10.67 -15.02
C PRO A 311 24.52 -11.25 -15.99
N PRO A 312 25.82 -10.98 -15.79
CA PRO A 312 26.88 -11.56 -16.62
C PRO A 312 26.86 -13.09 -16.52
N ASN A 313 26.89 -13.74 -17.69
CA ASN A 313 26.95 -15.20 -17.78
C ASN A 313 28.41 -15.70 -17.75
N PHE A 314 28.68 -16.67 -16.87
CA PHE A 314 29.96 -17.31 -16.65
C PHE A 314 29.93 -18.69 -17.27
N SER A 315 30.45 -18.78 -18.50
CA SER A 315 30.73 -20.03 -19.17
C SER A 315 32.09 -20.62 -18.75
N ASP A 316 32.39 -21.83 -19.24
CA ASP A 316 33.66 -22.55 -19.02
C ASP A 316 34.93 -21.72 -19.32
N ASP A 317 34.85 -20.68 -20.16
CA ASP A 317 35.98 -19.81 -20.48
C ASP A 317 36.39 -18.87 -19.32
N VAL A 318 35.45 -18.56 -18.44
CA VAL A 318 35.63 -17.67 -17.29
C VAL A 318 35.98 -18.45 -16.03
N LEU A 319 35.46 -19.67 -15.91
CA LEU A 319 35.76 -20.59 -14.82
C LEU A 319 37.17 -21.19 -14.99
N ILE A 320 37.89 -21.38 -13.90
CA ILE A 320 39.21 -22.02 -13.92
C ILE A 320 39.21 -23.25 -13.01
N PRO A 321 40.01 -24.28 -13.30
CA PRO A 321 40.20 -25.39 -12.36
C PRO A 321 40.75 -24.90 -11.00
N PRO A 322 40.31 -25.46 -9.87
CA PRO A 322 39.34 -26.56 -9.73
C PRO A 322 37.88 -26.14 -10.01
N SER A 323 37.01 -27.09 -10.35
CA SER A 323 35.57 -26.84 -10.50
C SER A 323 34.96 -26.20 -9.26
N ALA A 324 33.77 -25.60 -9.40
CA ALA A 324 33.04 -24.99 -8.29
C ALA A 324 32.93 -25.94 -7.09
N GLU A 325 33.33 -25.46 -5.92
CA GLU A 325 33.25 -26.19 -4.66
C GLU A 325 31.94 -25.82 -3.96
N PHE A 326 31.09 -26.82 -3.71
CA PHE A 326 29.84 -26.65 -2.98
C PHE A 326 30.07 -26.97 -1.50
N ASP A 327 29.91 -25.97 -0.65
CA ASP A 327 29.88 -26.15 0.79
C ASP A 327 28.41 -26.23 1.24
N ILE A 328 27.91 -27.45 1.30
CA ILE A 328 26.54 -27.75 1.72
C ILE A 328 26.56 -28.02 3.21
N THR A 329 26.04 -27.06 3.98
CA THR A 329 25.86 -27.25 5.41
C THR A 329 24.70 -28.23 5.65
N HIS A 330 25.01 -29.44 6.10
CA HIS A 330 24.02 -30.46 6.47
C HIS A 330 23.50 -30.30 7.91
N ASP A 331 23.90 -29.22 8.61
CA ASP A 331 23.44 -28.97 9.97
C ASP A 331 21.93 -28.69 10.00
N GLU A 332 21.34 -28.97 11.16
CA GLU A 332 19.94 -28.70 11.37
C GLU A 332 19.69 -27.19 11.24
N ARG A 333 18.81 -26.79 10.30
CA ARG A 333 18.43 -25.38 10.11
C ARG A 333 18.15 -24.70 11.47
N PRO A 334 18.66 -23.48 11.68
CA PRO A 334 18.59 -22.81 12.97
C PRO A 334 17.15 -22.45 13.38
N ALA A 335 16.27 -22.18 12.40
CA ALA A 335 14.89 -21.78 12.63
C ALA A 335 13.93 -22.41 11.60
N THR A 336 12.70 -22.67 12.03
CA THR A 336 11.54 -22.95 11.16
C THR A 336 10.48 -21.85 11.23
N ARG A 337 10.56 -21.00 12.26
CA ARG A 337 9.73 -19.82 12.44
C ARG A 337 10.61 -18.63 12.79
N ILE A 338 10.43 -17.53 12.07
CA ILE A 338 11.16 -16.28 12.32
C ILE A 338 10.16 -15.25 12.84
N VAL A 339 10.56 -14.54 13.90
CA VAL A 339 9.79 -13.41 14.43
C VAL A 339 10.66 -12.16 14.37
N PHE A 340 10.28 -11.23 13.50
CA PHE A 340 10.87 -9.91 13.40
C PHE A 340 10.21 -8.98 14.42
N GLN A 341 10.98 -8.48 15.39
CA GLN A 341 10.51 -7.53 16.39
C GLN A 341 10.99 -6.12 16.04
N TYR A 342 10.10 -5.15 16.03
CA TYR A 342 10.41 -3.76 15.70
C TYR A 342 9.68 -2.82 16.65
N GLN A 343 10.06 -1.54 16.66
CA GLN A 343 9.42 -0.53 17.52
C GLN A 343 8.45 0.34 16.72
N LYS A 344 7.14 0.12 16.87
CA LYS A 344 6.10 0.82 16.06
C LYS A 344 5.91 2.28 16.51
N ALA A 345 6.13 3.24 15.61
CA ALA A 345 5.77 4.65 15.84
C ALA A 345 4.23 4.80 15.98
N PRO A 346 3.71 5.80 16.73
CA PRO A 346 4.42 6.89 17.41
C PRO A 346 4.84 6.56 18.86
N ARG A 347 4.47 5.39 19.41
CA ARG A 347 4.80 5.02 20.81
C ARG A 347 6.05 4.15 20.95
N PHE A 348 6.65 3.73 19.84
CA PHE A 348 7.84 2.88 19.75
C PHE A 348 7.76 1.64 20.64
N ARG A 349 6.56 1.07 20.78
CA ARG A 349 6.36 -0.19 21.49
C ARG A 349 6.85 -1.34 20.62
N THR A 350 7.30 -2.41 21.25
CA THR A 350 7.70 -3.62 20.52
C THR A 350 6.48 -4.27 19.88
N HIS A 351 6.54 -4.47 18.57
CA HIS A 351 5.59 -5.24 17.78
C HIS A 351 6.34 -6.33 17.03
N ASP A 352 5.62 -7.41 16.70
CA ASP A 352 6.19 -8.60 16.09
C ASP A 352 5.52 -8.88 14.75
N VAL A 353 6.31 -9.22 13.73
CA VAL A 353 5.87 -9.83 12.46
C VAL A 353 6.44 -11.23 12.40
N THR A 354 5.57 -12.23 12.18
CA THR A 354 5.98 -13.63 12.09
C THR A 354 6.02 -14.09 10.64
N ARG A 355 7.05 -14.85 10.26
CA ARG A 355 7.14 -15.62 9.01
C ARG A 355 7.36 -17.09 9.35
N GLU A 356 6.64 -17.98 8.67
CA GLU A 356 6.65 -19.43 8.93
C GLU A 356 6.78 -20.20 7.61
N ASP A 357 7.70 -21.16 7.58
CA ASP A 357 7.75 -22.18 6.52
C ASP A 357 6.91 -23.38 6.96
N LEU A 358 5.63 -23.34 6.60
CA LEU A 358 4.66 -24.38 6.94
C LEU A 358 5.06 -25.75 6.39
N SER A 359 5.76 -25.80 5.25
CA SER A 359 6.13 -27.05 4.58
C SER A 359 7.18 -27.84 5.36
N GLU A 360 8.21 -27.16 5.88
CA GLU A 360 9.22 -27.79 6.73
C GLU A 360 8.71 -28.04 8.15
N GLN A 361 7.81 -27.19 8.66
CA GLN A 361 7.15 -27.42 9.94
C GLN A 361 6.37 -28.74 9.94
N ASP A 362 5.56 -28.98 8.91
CA ASP A 362 4.78 -30.22 8.77
C ASP A 362 5.67 -31.45 8.65
N ARG A 363 6.82 -31.31 7.96
CA ARG A 363 7.79 -32.40 7.79
C ARG A 363 8.52 -32.76 9.09
N ARG A 364 8.85 -31.78 9.93
CA ARG A 364 9.72 -31.99 11.11
C ARG A 364 8.94 -32.16 12.42
N GLY A 365 7.71 -31.68 12.51
CA GLY A 365 6.89 -31.79 13.72
C GLY A 365 7.41 -30.97 14.91
N ALA A 366 8.32 -30.01 14.70
CA ALA A 366 8.85 -29.12 15.74
C ALA A 366 9.09 -27.70 15.22
N ILE A 367 8.67 -26.71 16.01
CA ILE A 367 8.85 -25.28 15.69
C ILE A 367 10.09 -24.77 16.43
N LYS A 368 11.12 -24.37 15.68
CA LYS A 368 12.28 -23.63 16.20
C LYS A 368 12.09 -22.15 15.90
N ARG A 369 11.84 -21.36 16.94
CA ARG A 369 11.64 -19.91 16.86
C ARG A 369 12.98 -19.18 16.95
N GLN A 370 13.28 -18.34 15.96
CA GLN A 370 14.33 -17.33 16.03
C GLN A 370 13.71 -15.94 16.06
N ILE A 371 14.19 -15.11 16.99
CA ILE A 371 13.73 -13.72 17.16
C ILE A 371 14.81 -12.80 16.62
N ILE A 372 14.43 -11.87 15.76
CA ILE A 372 15.33 -10.89 15.13
C ILE A 372 14.78 -9.51 15.44
N THR A 373 15.55 -8.69 16.14
CA THR A 373 15.16 -7.32 16.46
C THR A 373 15.60 -6.39 15.35
N LEU A 374 14.65 -5.78 14.65
CA LEU A 374 14.86 -4.72 13.68
C LEU A 374 14.94 -3.39 14.43
N ARG A 375 16.16 -2.86 14.56
CA ARG A 375 16.41 -1.58 15.27
C ARG A 375 16.20 -0.36 14.38
N THR A 376 16.20 -0.54 13.07
CA THR A 376 16.20 0.58 12.10
C THR A 376 14.80 0.92 11.60
N VAL A 377 13.86 -0.02 11.66
CA VAL A 377 12.49 0.10 11.14
C VAL A 377 11.50 0.40 12.27
N THR A 378 10.48 1.22 11.97
CA THR A 378 9.47 1.63 12.97
C THR A 378 8.03 1.55 12.50
N ASP A 379 7.80 0.97 11.33
CA ASP A 379 6.47 0.76 10.77
C ASP A 379 6.30 -0.69 10.31
N ARG A 380 5.04 -1.12 10.20
CA ARG A 380 4.70 -2.52 9.90
C ARG A 380 4.98 -2.87 8.46
N ILE A 381 4.74 -1.95 7.52
CA ILE A 381 4.82 -2.19 6.08
C ILE A 381 6.28 -2.43 5.69
N THR A 382 7.17 -1.52 6.08
CA THR A 382 8.62 -1.67 5.93
C THR A 382 9.10 -2.91 6.65
N THR A 383 8.62 -3.20 7.87
CA THR A 383 8.98 -4.44 8.58
C THR A 383 8.58 -5.69 7.79
N ASN A 384 7.40 -5.69 7.16
CA ASN A 384 6.94 -6.80 6.33
C ASN A 384 7.82 -6.98 5.09
N ARG A 385 8.23 -5.89 4.43
CA ARG A 385 9.13 -5.87 3.27
C ARG A 385 10.53 -6.36 3.65
N VAL A 386 11.11 -5.81 4.72
CA VAL A 386 12.38 -6.28 5.30
C VAL A 386 12.29 -7.76 5.68
N GLY A 387 11.21 -8.15 6.36
CA GLY A 387 10.98 -9.52 6.80
C GLY A 387 10.89 -10.51 5.64
N LYS A 388 10.19 -10.16 4.55
CA LYS A 388 10.07 -10.99 3.33
C LYS A 388 11.42 -11.17 2.65
N ARG A 389 12.24 -10.11 2.57
CA ARG A 389 13.59 -10.20 1.99
C ARG A 389 14.53 -11.04 2.85
N ARG A 390 14.53 -10.81 4.18
CA ARG A 390 15.37 -11.55 5.14
C ARG A 390 14.89 -12.98 5.40
N GLU A 391 13.67 -13.33 5.00
CA GLU A 391 13.17 -14.71 5.08
C GLU A 391 14.06 -15.66 4.27
N GLY A 392 14.42 -15.26 3.04
CA GLY A 392 15.30 -16.03 2.17
C GLY A 392 16.73 -16.18 2.68
N GLU A 393 17.21 -15.29 3.55
CA GLU A 393 18.53 -15.39 4.19
C GLU A 393 18.59 -16.51 5.23
N ILE A 394 17.48 -16.78 5.90
CA ILE A 394 17.44 -17.59 7.12
C ILE A 394 16.76 -18.93 6.86
N LEU A 395 15.68 -18.92 6.07
CA LEU A 395 14.97 -20.13 5.66
C LEU A 395 15.54 -20.71 4.36
N GLY A 396 16.27 -19.92 3.58
CA GLY A 396 16.96 -20.39 2.37
C GLY A 396 18.06 -21.40 2.69
N ASP A 397 18.41 -22.22 1.70
CA ASP A 397 19.55 -23.12 1.82
C ASP A 397 20.85 -22.32 1.87
N LEU A 398 21.55 -22.38 3.00
CA LEU A 398 22.82 -21.69 3.28
C LEU A 398 24.02 -22.28 2.51
N SER A 399 23.79 -22.92 1.37
CA SER A 399 24.88 -23.47 0.56
C SER A 399 25.73 -22.33 0.02
N THR A 400 27.02 -22.31 0.39
CA THR A 400 27.98 -21.38 -0.19
C THR A 400 28.76 -22.10 -1.29
N ILE A 401 28.97 -21.41 -2.40
CA ILE A 401 29.62 -21.94 -3.60
C ILE A 401 30.90 -21.17 -3.80
N ARG A 402 32.05 -21.83 -3.73
CA ARG A 402 33.34 -21.21 -4.05
C ARG A 402 33.65 -21.44 -5.52
N LEU A 403 33.81 -20.35 -6.23
CA LEU A 403 33.85 -20.31 -7.67
C LEU A 403 35.15 -19.61 -8.12
N PRO A 404 36.20 -20.38 -8.43
CA PRO A 404 37.43 -19.82 -8.94
C PRO A 404 37.21 -19.39 -10.40
N ALA A 405 37.45 -18.11 -10.66
CA ALA A 405 37.21 -17.47 -11.95
C ALA A 405 38.38 -16.58 -12.38
N GLN A 406 38.42 -16.20 -13.65
CA GLN A 406 39.47 -15.35 -14.22
C GLN A 406 38.91 -14.18 -15.04
N ARG A 407 39.80 -13.37 -15.62
CA ARG A 407 39.47 -12.24 -16.51
C ARG A 407 38.54 -11.21 -15.84
N GLY A 408 37.39 -10.93 -16.46
CA GLY A 408 36.39 -9.95 -16.01
C GLY A 408 35.78 -10.30 -14.66
N ALA A 409 35.87 -11.54 -14.17
CA ALA A 409 35.39 -11.88 -12.84
C ALA A 409 36.08 -11.08 -11.71
N ARG A 410 37.29 -10.55 -11.94
CA ARG A 410 38.01 -9.73 -10.97
C ARG A 410 37.33 -8.41 -10.65
N ILE A 411 36.45 -7.89 -11.51
CA ILE A 411 35.73 -6.64 -11.21
C ILE A 411 34.52 -6.89 -10.29
N LEU A 412 34.10 -8.16 -10.13
CA LEU A 412 32.95 -8.48 -9.31
C LEU A 412 33.23 -8.24 -7.82
N VAL A 413 32.20 -7.75 -7.15
CA VAL A 413 32.18 -7.42 -5.73
C VAL A 413 30.92 -7.98 -5.06
N ALA A 414 30.91 -7.99 -3.73
CA ALA A 414 29.76 -8.46 -2.96
C ALA A 414 28.49 -7.69 -3.32
N GLY A 415 27.36 -8.39 -3.39
CA GLY A 415 26.05 -7.86 -3.76
C GLY A 415 25.66 -8.07 -5.23
N GLN A 416 26.63 -8.24 -6.14
CA GLN A 416 26.37 -8.42 -7.57
C GLN A 416 25.89 -9.83 -7.92
N GLN A 417 25.11 -9.93 -8.99
CA GLN A 417 24.60 -11.18 -9.53
C GLN A 417 25.46 -11.70 -10.68
N ILE A 418 25.53 -13.02 -10.82
CA ILE A 418 26.12 -13.72 -11.97
C ILE A 418 25.22 -14.90 -12.34
N VAL A 419 25.26 -15.31 -13.60
CA VAL A 419 24.67 -16.59 -14.04
C VAL A 419 25.80 -17.54 -14.36
N VAL A 420 25.68 -18.81 -13.95
CA VAL A 420 26.62 -19.88 -14.28
C VAL A 420 25.83 -20.98 -14.97
N ASP A 421 26.23 -21.37 -16.19
CA ASP A 421 25.41 -22.22 -17.09
C ASP A 421 24.86 -23.50 -16.43
N ASP A 422 25.64 -24.15 -15.56
CA ASP A 422 25.26 -25.42 -14.91
C ASP A 422 24.67 -25.28 -13.49
N ILE A 423 24.70 -24.08 -12.91
CA ILE A 423 24.29 -23.84 -11.50
C ILE A 423 23.07 -22.92 -11.42
N GLY A 424 22.95 -21.96 -12.35
CA GLY A 424 21.92 -20.94 -12.37
C GLY A 424 22.41 -19.58 -11.86
N THR A 425 21.47 -18.77 -11.37
CA THR A 425 21.76 -17.41 -10.89
C THR A 425 22.32 -17.45 -9.47
N LEU A 426 23.49 -16.86 -9.29
CA LEU A 426 24.22 -16.77 -8.04
C LEU A 426 24.45 -15.31 -7.65
N ARG A 427 24.47 -15.04 -6.34
CA ARG A 427 24.90 -13.76 -5.79
C ARG A 427 26.29 -13.85 -5.22
N VAL A 428 27.15 -12.91 -5.57
CA VAL A 428 28.50 -12.79 -5.00
C VAL A 428 28.39 -12.28 -3.57
N VAL A 429 28.87 -13.07 -2.61
CA VAL A 429 28.92 -12.75 -1.18
C VAL A 429 30.31 -12.29 -0.77
N SER A 430 31.35 -12.87 -1.38
CA SER A 430 32.74 -12.48 -1.13
C SER A 430 33.60 -12.60 -2.38
N SER A 431 34.67 -11.79 -2.45
CA SER A 431 35.60 -11.78 -3.57
C SER A 431 37.03 -11.75 -3.03
N LYS A 432 37.75 -12.86 -3.16
CA LYS A 432 39.12 -12.99 -2.68
C LYS A 432 40.09 -12.87 -3.86
N ARG A 433 40.70 -11.69 -3.96
CA ARG A 433 41.67 -11.35 -5.01
C ARG A 433 43.08 -11.64 -4.50
N THR A 434 43.82 -12.46 -5.22
CA THR A 434 45.25 -12.70 -4.92
C THR A 434 46.09 -11.77 -5.80
N GLN A 435 47.03 -11.01 -5.21
CA GLN A 435 47.88 -10.09 -5.99
C GLN A 435 48.74 -10.82 -7.04
N ASP A 436 49.18 -12.03 -6.71
CA ASP A 436 50.10 -12.81 -7.54
C ASP A 436 49.42 -13.64 -8.65
N ARG A 437 48.07 -13.64 -8.72
CA ARG A 437 47.32 -14.44 -9.68
C ARG A 437 46.24 -13.62 -10.38
N ILE A 438 46.06 -13.88 -11.68
CA ILE A 438 44.95 -13.30 -12.47
C ILE A 438 43.59 -13.90 -12.03
N ALA A 439 43.62 -15.03 -11.34
CA ALA A 439 42.46 -15.66 -10.72
C ALA A 439 41.86 -14.84 -9.57
N VAL A 440 40.55 -14.94 -9.42
CA VAL A 440 39.77 -14.52 -8.25
C VAL A 440 38.98 -15.72 -7.75
N GLU A 441 38.87 -15.85 -6.44
CA GLU A 441 37.99 -16.83 -5.81
C GLU A 441 36.74 -16.08 -5.34
N LEU A 442 35.61 -16.37 -5.96
CA LEU A 442 34.31 -15.79 -5.59
C LEU A 442 33.62 -16.74 -4.61
N GLY A 443 33.18 -16.23 -3.47
CA GLY A 443 32.22 -16.93 -2.63
C GLY A 443 30.83 -16.46 -3.01
N CYS A 444 29.99 -17.37 -3.49
CA CYS A 444 28.66 -17.09 -3.97
C CYS A 444 27.60 -17.82 -3.14
N ALA A 445 26.37 -17.31 -3.14
CA ALA A 445 25.19 -17.99 -2.63
C ALA A 445 24.16 -18.13 -3.77
N ILE A 446 23.24 -19.09 -3.65
CA ILE A 446 22.10 -19.18 -4.55
C ILE A 446 21.28 -17.90 -4.41
N GLU A 447 20.85 -17.32 -5.53
CA GLU A 447 20.09 -16.09 -5.54
C GLU A 447 18.68 -16.29 -4.94
N SER A 448 18.44 -15.75 -3.74
CA SER A 448 17.14 -15.81 -3.06
C SER A 448 16.38 -14.48 -3.04
N TYR A 449 17.01 -13.36 -3.44
CA TYR A 449 16.44 -12.01 -3.36
C TYR A 449 15.76 -11.56 -4.66
N SER A 450 15.80 -12.40 -5.71
CA SER A 450 15.20 -12.10 -7.03
C SER A 450 13.89 -12.83 -7.27
N VAL A 451 13.33 -13.46 -6.22
CA VAL A 451 12.00 -14.05 -6.30
C VAL A 451 11.02 -12.88 -6.45
N PRO A 452 10.23 -12.82 -7.54
CA PRO A 452 9.26 -11.74 -7.73
C PRO A 452 8.42 -11.59 -6.48
N GLU A 453 8.18 -10.34 -6.06
CA GLU A 453 7.22 -10.12 -4.98
C GLU A 453 5.88 -10.69 -5.45
N ALA A 454 5.46 -11.81 -4.85
CA ALA A 454 4.05 -12.19 -4.92
C ALA A 454 3.28 -10.94 -4.45
N SER A 455 2.37 -10.46 -5.30
CA SER A 455 1.56 -9.24 -5.16
C SER A 455 0.73 -9.20 -3.87
N ASP A 456 0.72 -10.31 -3.11
CA ASP A 456 -0.03 -10.51 -1.88
C ASP A 456 0.74 -10.03 -0.64
N ILE A 457 1.26 -8.80 -0.65
CA ILE A 457 1.42 -8.14 0.66
C ILE A 457 0.01 -7.74 1.05
N ASP A 458 -0.65 -8.62 1.80
CA ASP A 458 -1.84 -8.30 2.57
C ASP A 458 -1.50 -7.09 3.45
N THR A 459 -1.81 -5.90 2.94
CA THR A 459 -1.72 -4.62 3.63
C THR A 459 -2.85 -4.47 4.63
N GLY A 460 -3.69 -5.50 4.80
CA GLY A 460 -4.71 -5.60 5.83
C GLY A 460 -4.13 -5.18 7.18
N ASP A 461 -4.51 -3.97 7.58
CA ASP A 461 -4.04 -3.27 8.77
C ASP A 461 -4.70 -3.85 10.04
N ASP A 462 -4.91 -5.17 10.05
CA ASP A 462 -5.43 -5.93 11.17
C ASP A 462 -4.34 -5.97 12.24
N ASP A 463 -4.27 -4.90 13.02
CA ASP A 463 -3.56 -4.81 14.29
C ASP A 463 -4.41 -5.55 15.33
N PRO A 464 -4.04 -6.78 15.76
CA PRO A 464 -4.85 -7.58 16.67
C PRO A 464 -4.94 -7.00 18.10
N GLY A 465 -4.38 -5.80 18.35
CA GLY A 465 -4.24 -5.19 19.66
C GLY A 465 -5.05 -3.91 19.92
N VAL A 466 -5.71 -3.31 18.92
CA VAL A 466 -6.51 -2.08 19.11
C VAL A 466 -8.00 -2.41 19.02
N PRO A 467 -8.78 -2.30 20.12
CA PRO A 467 -10.23 -2.45 20.08
C PRO A 467 -10.87 -1.18 19.48
N GLY A 468 -10.61 -0.92 18.20
CA GLY A 468 -11.18 0.18 17.43
C GLY A 468 -11.56 -0.31 16.04
N ASP A 469 -12.86 -0.47 15.80
CA ASP A 469 -13.58 -0.41 14.53
C ASP A 469 -12.94 -0.97 13.25
N SER A 470 -12.19 -2.08 13.31
CA SER A 470 -12.19 -2.98 12.14
C SER A 470 -13.64 -3.41 11.92
N PRO A 471 -14.22 -3.25 10.71
CA PRO A 471 -15.55 -3.76 10.43
C PRO A 471 -15.56 -5.22 10.86
N ALA A 472 -16.59 -5.61 11.62
CA ALA A 472 -16.71 -6.97 12.11
C ALA A 472 -16.39 -7.93 10.96
N PRO A 473 -15.53 -8.94 11.18
CA PRO A 473 -15.11 -9.86 10.12
C PRO A 473 -16.35 -10.33 9.37
N ALA A 474 -16.37 -10.13 8.05
CA ALA A 474 -17.57 -10.33 7.26
C ALA A 474 -18.12 -11.74 7.51
N ASP A 475 -19.43 -11.83 7.75
CA ASP A 475 -20.10 -13.11 7.88
C ASP A 475 -19.93 -13.89 6.56
N PRO A 476 -19.79 -15.22 6.60
CA PRO A 476 -19.71 -16.01 5.39
C PRO A 476 -21.04 -15.93 4.62
N ASP A 477 -20.99 -15.43 3.38
CA ASP A 477 -22.12 -15.40 2.45
C ASP A 477 -22.03 -16.50 1.38
N THR A 478 -23.18 -16.90 0.84
CA THR A 478 -23.27 -17.88 -0.25
C THR A 478 -22.61 -17.37 -1.52
N ASP A 479 -21.96 -18.24 -2.29
CA ASP A 479 -21.48 -17.90 -3.63
C ASP A 479 -22.60 -17.33 -4.49
N ILE A 480 -22.29 -16.27 -5.25
CA ILE A 480 -23.24 -15.63 -6.19
C ILE A 480 -23.67 -16.64 -7.24
N ALA A 481 -22.69 -17.34 -7.80
CA ALA A 481 -22.91 -18.40 -8.77
C ALA A 481 -21.77 -19.42 -8.72
N PHE A 482 -22.06 -20.68 -9.05
CA PHE A 482 -21.03 -21.67 -9.32
C PHE A 482 -21.48 -22.67 -10.38
N THR A 483 -20.51 -23.27 -11.06
CA THR A 483 -20.71 -24.36 -12.01
C THR A 483 -19.57 -25.36 -11.87
N PHE A 484 -19.75 -26.54 -12.44
CA PHE A 484 -18.68 -27.53 -12.57
C PHE A 484 -18.75 -28.23 -13.92
N PHE A 485 -17.60 -28.75 -14.35
CA PHE A 485 -17.44 -29.52 -15.58
C PHE A 485 -16.45 -30.66 -15.38
N GLU A 486 -16.56 -31.69 -16.21
CA GLU A 486 -15.69 -32.86 -16.18
C GLU A 486 -14.30 -32.53 -16.74
N VAL A 487 -13.26 -32.94 -16.02
CA VAL A 487 -11.87 -32.77 -16.46
C VAL A 487 -11.53 -33.89 -17.44
N PRO A 488 -10.93 -33.59 -18.60
CA PRO A 488 -10.41 -34.61 -19.50
C PRO A 488 -9.48 -35.58 -18.74
N PRO A 489 -9.61 -36.90 -18.91
CA PRO A 489 -8.82 -37.85 -18.13
C PRO A 489 -7.30 -37.71 -18.36
N GLU A 490 -6.86 -37.13 -19.47
CA GLU A 490 -5.46 -36.77 -19.69
C GLU A 490 -4.92 -35.82 -18.61
N LEU A 491 -5.77 -34.88 -18.15
CA LEU A 491 -5.45 -33.92 -17.10
C LEU A 491 -5.75 -34.47 -15.70
N ALA A 492 -6.65 -35.43 -15.58
CA ALA A 492 -7.04 -36.07 -14.32
C ALA A 492 -6.34 -37.42 -14.06
N ALA A 493 -5.21 -37.69 -14.72
CA ALA A 493 -4.41 -38.92 -14.57
C ALA A 493 -5.24 -40.22 -14.74
N GLY A 494 -6.14 -40.23 -15.71
CA GLY A 494 -7.02 -41.35 -16.03
C GLY A 494 -8.20 -41.54 -15.07
N LYS A 495 -8.47 -40.58 -14.19
CA LYS A 495 -9.62 -40.59 -13.27
C LYS A 495 -10.70 -39.62 -13.74
N VAL A 496 -11.95 -39.88 -13.36
CA VAL A 496 -13.03 -38.92 -13.53
C VAL A 496 -12.91 -37.89 -12.41
N ALA A 497 -12.71 -36.63 -12.78
CA ALA A 497 -12.63 -35.51 -11.86
C ALA A 497 -13.50 -34.37 -12.37
N VAL A 498 -13.90 -33.47 -11.48
CA VAL A 498 -14.57 -32.22 -11.87
C VAL A 498 -13.77 -31.02 -11.38
N ILE A 499 -13.83 -29.92 -12.12
CA ILE A 499 -13.37 -28.61 -11.63
C ILE A 499 -14.59 -27.78 -11.28
N VAL A 500 -14.52 -27.04 -10.18
CA VAL A 500 -15.57 -26.13 -9.73
C VAL A 500 -15.13 -24.69 -9.98
N LEU A 501 -15.94 -23.93 -10.71
CA LEU A 501 -15.79 -22.49 -10.88
C LEU A 501 -16.86 -21.80 -10.02
N ARG A 502 -16.44 -20.90 -9.14
CA ARG A 502 -17.33 -20.21 -8.20
C ARG A 502 -17.07 -18.71 -8.19
N ILE A 503 -18.11 -17.90 -8.23
CA ILE A 503 -18.05 -16.45 -8.04
C ILE A 503 -18.48 -16.19 -6.60
N ARG A 504 -17.55 -15.73 -5.76
CA ARG A 504 -17.80 -15.49 -4.33
C ARG A 504 -18.63 -14.23 -4.12
N ALA A 505 -19.38 -14.18 -3.02
CA ALA A 505 -20.20 -13.01 -2.66
C ALA A 505 -19.38 -11.72 -2.53
N HIS A 506 -18.22 -11.81 -1.86
CA HIS A 506 -17.32 -10.70 -1.60
C HIS A 506 -15.92 -11.23 -1.24
N GLU A 507 -14.95 -10.33 -1.16
CA GLU A 507 -13.53 -10.65 -0.91
C GLU A 507 -13.27 -11.37 0.41
N GLY A 508 -14.07 -11.08 1.45
CA GLY A 508 -13.98 -11.75 2.76
C GLY A 508 -14.24 -13.26 2.73
N VAL A 509 -14.82 -13.80 1.65
CA VAL A 509 -14.97 -15.25 1.45
C VAL A 509 -13.65 -15.83 0.93
N ALA A 510 -12.93 -16.53 1.81
CA ALA A 510 -11.58 -17.05 1.56
C ALA A 510 -11.56 -18.35 0.73
N GLY A 511 -12.63 -19.13 0.76
CA GLY A 511 -12.70 -20.42 0.07
C GLY A 511 -14.07 -21.05 0.13
N ALA A 512 -14.21 -22.25 -0.43
CA ALA A 512 -15.40 -23.08 -0.28
C ALA A 512 -15.07 -24.56 -0.23
N GLY A 513 -15.70 -25.27 0.71
CA GLY A 513 -15.73 -26.72 0.72
C GLY A 513 -16.64 -27.25 -0.39
N ILE A 514 -16.15 -28.20 -1.16
CA ILE A 514 -16.87 -28.81 -2.28
C ILE A 514 -17.56 -30.08 -1.80
N HIS A 515 -18.88 -30.05 -1.74
CA HIS A 515 -19.70 -31.15 -1.26
C HIS A 515 -20.42 -31.84 -2.40
N VAL A 516 -20.34 -33.16 -2.50
CA VAL A 516 -20.93 -33.97 -3.58
C VAL A 516 -21.94 -35.00 -3.07
N SER A 517 -22.92 -35.30 -3.91
CA SER A 517 -24.02 -36.23 -3.64
C SER A 517 -24.36 -37.04 -4.89
N ALA A 518 -24.60 -38.35 -4.73
CA ALA A 518 -25.13 -39.24 -5.78
C ALA A 518 -26.62 -39.56 -5.60
N ASP A 519 -27.24 -39.15 -4.49
CA ASP A 519 -28.61 -39.51 -4.11
C ASP A 519 -29.62 -38.40 -4.41
N GLY A 520 -29.32 -37.53 -5.39
CA GLY A 520 -30.16 -36.40 -5.75
C GLY A 520 -30.16 -35.27 -4.72
N GLY A 521 -29.10 -35.18 -3.91
CA GLY A 521 -28.93 -34.12 -2.91
C GLY A 521 -29.55 -34.41 -1.54
N ALA A 522 -29.88 -35.67 -1.22
CA ALA A 522 -30.39 -36.03 0.11
C ALA A 522 -29.26 -36.10 1.15
N SER A 523 -28.05 -36.51 0.74
CA SER A 523 -26.85 -36.50 1.58
C SER A 523 -25.62 -36.03 0.81
N TYR A 524 -24.76 -35.26 1.48
CA TYR A 524 -23.56 -34.65 0.89
C TYR A 524 -22.29 -35.11 1.62
N ALA A 525 -21.25 -35.45 0.86
CA ALA A 525 -19.91 -35.74 1.34
C ALA A 525 -18.91 -34.68 0.85
N LEU A 526 -17.93 -34.31 1.68
CA LEU A 526 -16.88 -33.38 1.26
C LEU A 526 -15.93 -34.08 0.27
N ALA A 527 -15.83 -33.54 -0.94
CA ALA A 527 -14.91 -33.99 -1.99
C ALA A 527 -13.53 -33.32 -1.89
N GLY A 528 -13.48 -32.08 -1.41
CA GLY A 528 -12.27 -31.27 -1.28
C GLY A 528 -12.61 -29.80 -1.11
N ASP A 529 -11.64 -28.91 -1.34
CA ASP A 529 -11.81 -27.46 -1.20
C ASP A 529 -11.40 -26.75 -2.50
N GLN A 530 -12.02 -25.60 -2.77
CA GLN A 530 -11.68 -24.67 -3.84
C GLN A 530 -11.54 -23.26 -3.27
N ASN A 531 -10.30 -22.86 -2.98
CA ASN A 531 -10.01 -21.58 -2.35
C ASN A 531 -10.13 -20.43 -3.36
N THR A 532 -9.63 -20.63 -4.57
CA THR A 532 -9.64 -19.59 -5.59
C THR A 532 -11.04 -19.41 -6.15
N ALA A 533 -11.52 -18.16 -6.12
CA ALA A 533 -12.72 -17.74 -6.80
C ALA A 533 -12.44 -17.49 -8.28
N ALA A 534 -13.42 -17.82 -9.12
CA ALA A 534 -13.49 -17.34 -10.48
C ALA A 534 -14.03 -15.90 -10.47
N SER A 535 -13.45 -15.04 -11.30
CA SER A 535 -14.11 -13.80 -11.69
C SER A 535 -15.28 -14.11 -12.62
N GLY A 536 -16.19 -13.17 -12.85
CA GLY A 536 -17.25 -13.40 -13.82
C GLY A 536 -18.47 -12.54 -13.58
N GLY A 537 -19.51 -12.84 -14.35
CA GLY A 537 -20.79 -12.16 -14.21
C GLY A 537 -21.76 -12.46 -15.35
N THR A 538 -22.71 -11.58 -15.58
CA THR A 538 -23.82 -11.83 -16.51
C THR A 538 -23.57 -11.22 -17.90
N LEU A 539 -23.73 -12.02 -18.97
CA LEU A 539 -23.59 -11.53 -20.34
C LEU A 539 -24.59 -10.43 -20.70
N ARG A 540 -24.10 -9.37 -21.34
CA ARG A 540 -24.88 -8.26 -21.91
C ARG A 540 -25.06 -8.36 -23.41
N THR A 541 -24.18 -9.07 -24.11
CA THR A 541 -24.33 -9.39 -25.53
C THR A 541 -24.24 -10.89 -25.75
N ALA A 542 -25.09 -11.42 -26.63
CA ALA A 542 -25.07 -12.83 -26.99
C ALA A 542 -23.77 -13.21 -27.72
N LEU A 543 -23.34 -14.46 -27.55
CA LEU A 543 -22.26 -15.07 -28.32
C LEU A 543 -22.87 -16.11 -29.29
N ALA A 544 -22.72 -15.88 -30.60
CA ALA A 544 -23.31 -16.77 -31.61
C ALA A 544 -22.52 -18.09 -31.75
N SER A 545 -23.24 -19.19 -32.01
CA SER A 545 -22.66 -20.53 -32.18
C SER A 545 -21.78 -20.68 -33.44
N GLY A 546 -21.97 -19.86 -34.48
CA GLY A 546 -21.29 -19.96 -35.79
C GLY A 546 -20.05 -19.08 -35.97
N THR A 547 -19.40 -18.67 -34.90
CA THR A 547 -18.16 -17.86 -34.96
C THR A 547 -16.95 -18.72 -35.31
N ASN A 548 -15.89 -18.10 -35.83
CA ASN A 548 -14.59 -18.76 -36.03
C ASN A 548 -14.08 -19.33 -34.69
N ASP A 549 -13.19 -20.34 -34.76
CA ASP A 549 -12.54 -20.91 -33.58
C ASP A 549 -11.79 -19.84 -32.77
N GLU A 550 -11.31 -18.78 -33.43
CA GLU A 550 -10.82 -17.56 -32.81
C GLU A 550 -11.81 -16.41 -33.02
N ILE A 551 -12.28 -15.83 -31.93
CA ILE A 551 -13.14 -14.65 -31.92
C ILE A 551 -12.26 -13.48 -31.52
N ALA A 552 -12.05 -12.52 -32.44
CA ALA A 552 -11.19 -11.36 -32.17
C ALA A 552 -11.72 -10.46 -31.03
N SER A 553 -13.03 -10.43 -30.83
CA SER A 553 -13.69 -9.63 -29.81
C SER A 553 -14.93 -10.37 -29.31
N GLY A 554 -14.89 -10.82 -28.07
CA GLY A 554 -15.94 -11.60 -27.43
C GLY A 554 -17.13 -10.75 -26.93
N PRO A 555 -18.08 -11.38 -26.24
CA PRO A 555 -19.24 -10.70 -25.70
C PRO A 555 -18.89 -9.73 -24.57
N VAL A 556 -19.75 -8.75 -24.34
CA VAL A 556 -19.74 -7.86 -23.19
C VAL A 556 -20.50 -8.51 -22.03
N PHE A 557 -20.03 -8.32 -20.81
CA PHE A 557 -20.69 -8.76 -19.57
C PHE A 557 -20.57 -7.70 -18.47
N ILE A 558 -21.33 -7.87 -17.38
CA ILE A 558 -21.16 -7.10 -16.15
C ILE A 558 -20.65 -8.03 -15.07
N PRO A 559 -19.56 -7.70 -14.36
CA PRO A 559 -19.03 -8.53 -13.30
C PRO A 559 -19.97 -8.52 -12.10
N ASP A 560 -20.08 -9.65 -11.41
CA ASP A 560 -20.92 -9.77 -10.21
C ASP A 560 -20.18 -9.35 -8.93
N ASN A 561 -18.85 -9.25 -8.97
CA ASN A 561 -18.01 -8.82 -7.86
C ASN A 561 -16.67 -8.20 -8.33
N ASP A 562 -15.86 -7.74 -7.38
CA ASP A 562 -14.57 -7.07 -7.64
C ASP A 562 -13.41 -8.02 -8.00
N ASP A 563 -13.64 -9.35 -8.02
CA ASP A 563 -12.62 -10.31 -8.46
C ASP A 563 -12.26 -10.16 -9.94
N ILE A 564 -13.02 -9.34 -10.69
CA ILE A 564 -12.72 -8.96 -12.07
C ILE A 564 -11.32 -8.38 -12.24
N LEU A 565 -10.76 -7.76 -11.19
CA LEU A 565 -9.41 -7.21 -11.18
C LEU A 565 -8.32 -8.28 -11.25
N ASN A 566 -8.64 -9.54 -10.94
CA ASN A 566 -7.70 -10.66 -10.97
C ASN A 566 -7.58 -11.33 -12.35
N VAL A 567 -8.32 -10.85 -13.36
CA VAL A 567 -8.25 -11.39 -14.71
C VAL A 567 -6.96 -10.94 -15.38
N LEU A 568 -6.18 -11.90 -15.91
CA LEU A 568 -4.88 -11.67 -16.52
C LEU A 568 -5.02 -11.01 -17.90
N ASP A 569 -4.10 -10.09 -18.20
CA ASP A 569 -3.83 -9.63 -19.57
C ASP A 569 -2.69 -10.45 -20.20
N LEU A 570 -3.07 -11.37 -21.09
CA LEU A 570 -2.14 -12.21 -21.87
C LEU A 570 -1.92 -11.63 -23.28
N SER A 571 -2.16 -10.34 -23.50
CA SER A 571 -1.96 -9.66 -24.79
C SER A 571 -0.52 -9.84 -25.32
N SER A 572 0.48 -9.77 -24.43
CA SER A 572 1.90 -9.94 -24.74
C SER A 572 2.38 -11.40 -24.72
N ASP A 573 1.66 -12.31 -24.06
CA ASP A 573 2.02 -13.72 -23.89
C ASP A 573 1.06 -14.66 -24.64
N THR A 574 1.21 -14.65 -25.97
CA THR A 574 0.38 -15.46 -26.87
C THR A 574 0.55 -16.96 -26.63
N THR A 575 1.74 -17.39 -26.19
CA THR A 575 2.02 -18.80 -25.89
C THR A 575 1.21 -19.27 -24.69
N SER A 576 1.21 -18.52 -23.58
CA SER A 576 0.41 -18.86 -22.40
C SER A 576 -1.09 -18.79 -22.67
N TRP A 577 -1.54 -17.82 -23.46
CA TRP A 577 -2.94 -17.73 -23.89
C TRP A 577 -3.36 -18.97 -24.69
N GLN A 578 -2.57 -19.36 -25.69
CA GLN A 578 -2.84 -20.55 -26.50
C GLN A 578 -2.73 -21.86 -25.71
N ALA A 579 -1.90 -21.89 -24.66
CA ALA A 579 -1.82 -23.00 -23.71
C ALA A 579 -3.01 -23.07 -22.74
N GLY A 580 -3.91 -22.08 -22.77
CA GLY A 580 -5.10 -22.05 -21.93
C GLY A 580 -4.83 -21.63 -20.48
N ARG A 581 -3.80 -20.81 -20.22
CA ARG A 581 -3.50 -20.30 -18.87
C ARG A 581 -4.73 -19.70 -18.20
N GLN A 582 -5.55 -18.98 -18.96
CA GLN A 582 -6.81 -18.40 -18.51
C GLN A 582 -7.99 -18.95 -19.33
N ILE A 583 -9.03 -19.40 -18.64
CA ILE A 583 -10.25 -19.92 -19.27
C ILE A 583 -11.45 -19.02 -18.97
N ALA A 584 -12.37 -18.96 -19.93
CA ALA A 584 -13.72 -18.44 -19.78
C ALA A 584 -14.72 -19.59 -20.00
N SER A 585 -15.71 -19.73 -19.12
CA SER A 585 -16.77 -20.74 -19.24
C SER A 585 -18.16 -20.11 -19.26
N ILE A 586 -18.97 -20.50 -20.24
CA ILE A 586 -20.36 -20.08 -20.40
C ILE A 586 -21.18 -21.32 -20.75
N ASN A 587 -22.20 -21.63 -19.96
CA ASN A 587 -23.05 -22.83 -20.10
C ASN A 587 -22.29 -24.17 -20.27
N GLY A 588 -21.04 -24.26 -19.81
CA GLY A 588 -20.21 -25.46 -19.95
C GLY A 588 -19.33 -25.49 -21.20
N GLU A 589 -19.44 -24.54 -22.12
CA GLU A 589 -18.42 -24.32 -23.15
C GLU A 589 -17.18 -23.68 -22.50
N ILE A 590 -15.98 -24.19 -22.80
CA ILE A 590 -14.71 -23.65 -22.32
C ILE A 590 -13.98 -22.97 -23.47
N MET A 591 -13.58 -21.72 -23.22
CA MET A 591 -12.85 -20.86 -24.15
C MET A 591 -11.55 -20.38 -23.50
N PHE A 592 -10.50 -20.09 -24.27
CA PHE A 592 -9.29 -19.45 -23.75
C PHE A 592 -9.39 -17.94 -23.94
N LEU A 593 -9.32 -17.20 -22.83
CA LEU A 593 -9.47 -15.75 -22.81
C LEU A 593 -8.12 -15.07 -22.78
N LYS A 594 -7.88 -14.17 -23.75
CA LYS A 594 -6.62 -13.43 -23.81
C LYS A 594 -6.55 -12.31 -22.78
N ASN A 595 -7.56 -11.45 -22.74
CA ASN A 595 -7.63 -10.29 -21.85
C ASN A 595 -9.06 -9.73 -21.78
N LEU A 596 -9.24 -8.67 -21.01
CA LEU A 596 -10.47 -7.89 -20.94
C LEU A 596 -10.23 -6.47 -21.46
N THR A 597 -11.28 -5.85 -21.99
CA THR A 597 -11.29 -4.42 -22.30
C THR A 597 -12.47 -3.78 -21.60
N ILE A 598 -12.24 -2.67 -20.90
CA ILE A 598 -13.32 -1.89 -20.28
C ILE A 598 -14.23 -1.41 -21.41
N PHE A 599 -15.52 -1.75 -21.31
CA PHE A 599 -16.52 -1.41 -22.30
C PHE A 599 -17.53 -0.50 -21.65
N ASP A 600 -17.39 0.81 -21.80
CA ASP A 600 -18.36 1.74 -21.24
C ASP A 600 -19.60 1.81 -22.16
N SER A 601 -20.64 1.05 -21.82
CA SER A 601 -21.89 1.00 -22.57
C SER A 601 -22.90 2.05 -22.11
N ALA A 602 -22.63 2.79 -21.02
CA ALA A 602 -23.61 3.70 -20.42
C ALA A 602 -23.97 4.89 -21.32
N TRP A 603 -23.18 5.16 -22.38
CA TRP A 603 -23.29 6.41 -23.12
C TRP A 603 -23.86 6.33 -24.54
N ASN A 604 -23.89 5.15 -25.17
CA ASN A 604 -24.33 5.01 -26.57
C ASN A 604 -25.86 4.92 -26.79
N GLY A 605 -26.67 5.03 -25.73
CA GLY A 605 -28.13 4.84 -25.80
C GLY A 605 -28.96 6.07 -26.23
N TRP A 606 -28.41 7.28 -26.26
CA TRP A 606 -29.21 8.53 -26.23
C TRP A 606 -29.22 9.36 -27.52
N GLY A 607 -28.78 8.81 -28.66
CA GLY A 607 -28.90 9.47 -29.98
C GLY A 607 -28.20 10.83 -30.12
N THR A 608 -27.49 11.30 -29.08
CA THR A 608 -26.68 12.50 -29.03
C THR A 608 -25.24 12.05 -28.86
N SER A 609 -24.55 11.94 -29.98
CA SER A 609 -23.11 11.72 -30.00
C SER A 609 -22.45 12.92 -29.33
N ALA A 610 -21.78 12.72 -28.20
CA ALA A 610 -20.86 13.74 -27.71
C ALA A 610 -19.80 14.01 -28.78
N THR A 611 -19.61 15.28 -29.08
CA THR A 611 -18.70 15.70 -30.14
C THR A 611 -17.23 15.55 -29.74
N SER A 612 -16.93 15.46 -28.43
CA SER A 612 -15.58 15.24 -27.90
C SER A 612 -15.61 14.98 -26.38
N TRP A 613 -14.67 14.18 -25.87
CA TRP A 613 -14.36 14.00 -24.44
C TRP A 613 -12.86 14.16 -24.23
N TYR A 614 -12.44 14.67 -23.07
CA TYR A 614 -11.03 14.85 -22.70
C TYR A 614 -10.85 14.38 -21.25
N ARG A 615 -9.90 13.46 -21.04
CA ARG A 615 -9.50 12.99 -19.71
C ARG A 615 -8.09 13.49 -19.45
N LEU A 616 -7.88 14.16 -18.33
CA LEU A 616 -6.60 14.78 -17.98
C LEU A 616 -6.03 14.08 -16.75
N ASP A 617 -5.75 12.78 -16.83
CA ASP A 617 -4.84 12.16 -15.86
C ASP A 617 -4.22 10.84 -16.36
N GLU A 618 -2.89 10.80 -16.33
CA GLU A 618 -2.03 9.63 -16.07
C GLU A 618 -0.57 10.13 -16.15
N SER A 619 0.11 10.15 -15.00
CA SER A 619 1.53 10.47 -14.89
C SER A 619 2.38 9.40 -15.59
N SER A 620 2.88 9.69 -16.79
CA SER A 620 3.91 8.86 -17.43
C SER A 620 5.27 9.56 -17.40
N GLY A 621 6.08 9.21 -16.40
CA GLY A 621 7.50 9.48 -16.38
C GLY A 621 8.24 8.62 -17.41
N ALA A 622 8.31 9.07 -18.66
CA ALA A 622 9.38 8.79 -19.63
C ALA A 622 9.09 9.50 -20.96
N THR A 623 10.10 10.16 -21.54
CA THR A 623 10.06 10.71 -22.91
C THR A 623 9.75 9.61 -23.94
N ALA A 624 8.50 9.53 -24.40
CA ALA A 624 8.12 8.73 -25.56
C ALA A 624 8.45 9.49 -26.85
N THR A 625 9.05 8.79 -27.81
CA THR A 625 9.21 9.27 -29.18
C THR A 625 8.15 8.59 -30.03
N ASP A 626 7.40 9.33 -30.85
CA ASP A 626 6.38 8.75 -31.72
C ASP A 626 6.99 7.96 -32.89
N THR A 627 6.14 7.28 -33.67
CA THR A 627 6.53 6.52 -34.87
C THR A 627 7.15 7.38 -35.98
N ASN A 628 7.17 8.72 -35.84
CA ASN A 628 7.77 9.66 -36.77
C ASN A 628 9.04 10.34 -36.24
N SER A 629 9.56 9.94 -35.07
CA SER A 629 10.80 10.46 -34.48
C SER A 629 10.76 11.95 -34.09
N VAL A 630 9.60 12.51 -33.72
CA VAL A 630 9.51 13.90 -33.24
C VAL A 630 9.58 13.96 -31.71
N LEU A 631 10.45 14.81 -31.19
CA LEU A 631 10.61 15.10 -29.76
C LEU A 631 9.41 15.93 -29.26
N ASN A 632 8.65 15.39 -28.31
CA ASN A 632 7.67 16.17 -27.54
C ASN A 632 8.42 17.10 -26.58
N GLY A 633 8.61 18.35 -27.00
CA GLY A 633 9.19 19.40 -26.17
C GLY A 633 8.13 20.14 -25.33
N VAL A 634 8.58 20.66 -24.18
CA VAL A 634 7.84 21.62 -23.35
C VAL A 634 7.37 22.80 -24.20
N TYR A 635 6.06 23.01 -24.33
CA TYR A 635 5.50 24.13 -25.08
C TYR A 635 5.28 25.35 -24.20
N ALA A 636 6.11 26.37 -24.37
CA ALA A 636 5.86 27.72 -23.85
C ALA A 636 5.28 28.60 -24.98
N GLY A 637 3.96 28.70 -25.10
CA GLY A 637 3.32 29.57 -26.10
C GLY A 637 1.81 29.40 -26.26
N THR A 638 1.17 30.36 -26.93
CA THR A 638 -0.26 30.34 -27.29
C THR A 638 -0.52 29.32 -28.41
N VAL A 639 -1.27 28.25 -28.11
CA VAL A 639 -1.72 27.30 -29.14
C VAL A 639 -2.92 27.89 -29.89
N GLY A 640 -2.71 28.28 -31.14
CA GLY A 640 -3.78 28.70 -32.04
C GLY A 640 -4.34 27.50 -32.80
N TYR A 641 -5.60 27.15 -32.59
CA TYR A 641 -6.28 26.11 -33.37
C TYR A 641 -6.68 26.67 -34.74
N SER A 642 -5.88 26.39 -35.77
CA SER A 642 -6.30 26.58 -37.16
C SER A 642 -6.28 25.24 -37.89
N ALA A 643 -7.47 24.83 -38.36
CA ALA A 643 -7.75 23.73 -39.29
C ALA A 643 -7.62 22.28 -38.75
N ALA A 644 -8.77 21.71 -38.39
CA ALA A 644 -9.39 20.43 -38.80
C ALA A 644 -8.56 19.17 -39.20
N SER A 645 -7.24 19.08 -39.00
CA SER A 645 -6.47 17.96 -39.55
C SER A 645 -5.38 17.38 -38.65
N LEU A 646 -5.38 17.63 -37.34
CA LEU A 646 -4.27 17.17 -36.48
C LEU A 646 -4.61 16.16 -35.38
N LEU A 647 -5.87 15.77 -35.18
CA LEU A 647 -6.21 14.71 -34.22
C LEU A 647 -7.43 13.92 -34.74
N GLU A 648 -7.18 12.91 -35.58
CA GLU A 648 -8.14 11.82 -35.77
C GLU A 648 -7.86 10.75 -34.71
N ASN A 649 -8.93 10.35 -34.00
CA ASN A 649 -9.07 9.16 -33.15
C ASN A 649 -7.79 8.48 -32.62
N GLY A 650 -7.53 8.67 -31.32
CA GLY A 650 -6.74 7.72 -30.54
C GLY A 650 -5.43 8.24 -29.95
N ASP A 651 -5.37 9.47 -29.46
CA ASP A 651 -4.25 9.93 -28.64
C ASP A 651 -4.65 9.93 -27.17
N THR A 652 -4.12 8.98 -26.39
CA THR A 652 -4.42 8.83 -24.95
C THR A 652 -3.39 9.53 -24.06
N ASN A 653 -2.29 10.06 -24.58
CA ASN A 653 -1.17 10.52 -23.74
C ASN A 653 -0.68 11.93 -24.10
N THR A 654 -1.56 12.94 -24.01
CA THR A 654 -1.12 14.35 -24.01
C THR A 654 -1.44 15.00 -22.66
N ALA A 655 -0.50 14.93 -21.71
CA ALA A 655 -0.54 15.78 -20.52
C ALA A 655 -0.22 17.23 -20.92
N ILE A 656 -1.15 18.16 -20.66
CA ILE A 656 -0.88 19.59 -20.78
C ILE A 656 -0.32 20.05 -19.43
N ASP A 657 1.00 20.13 -19.33
CA ASP A 657 1.67 20.61 -18.13
C ASP A 657 1.75 22.15 -18.14
N MET A 658 1.08 22.81 -17.20
CA MET A 658 1.04 24.28 -17.11
C MET A 658 2.09 24.79 -16.12
N LEU A 659 3.34 24.87 -16.56
CA LEU A 659 4.41 25.48 -15.76
C LEU A 659 4.40 27.01 -15.90
N GLY A 660 3.79 27.69 -14.92
CA GLY A 660 3.78 29.15 -14.76
C GLY A 660 2.43 29.80 -15.05
N THR A 661 2.30 31.11 -14.76
CA THR A 661 1.07 31.92 -14.91
C THR A 661 0.58 31.98 -16.37
N GLY A 662 -0.05 30.91 -16.85
CA GLY A 662 -0.52 30.72 -18.21
C GLY A 662 -2.05 30.72 -18.26
N ARG A 663 -2.61 31.45 -19.23
CA ARG A 663 -4.04 31.47 -19.53
C ARG A 663 -4.42 30.28 -20.41
N MET A 664 -5.55 29.61 -20.14
CA MET A 664 -6.22 28.74 -21.10
C MET A 664 -7.34 29.52 -21.79
N ASN A 665 -7.29 29.65 -23.13
CA ASN A 665 -8.36 30.23 -23.94
C ASN A 665 -8.97 29.14 -24.82
N VAL A 666 -10.26 28.82 -24.61
CA VAL A 666 -11.00 27.90 -25.49
C VAL A 666 -11.72 28.74 -26.55
N THR A 667 -11.32 28.61 -27.81
CA THR A 667 -11.93 29.35 -28.94
C THR A 667 -12.61 28.37 -29.88
N TYR A 668 -13.91 28.54 -30.13
CA TYR A 668 -14.65 27.69 -31.06
C TYR A 668 -14.40 28.10 -32.51
N ALA A 669 -14.33 27.13 -33.43
CA ALA A 669 -14.06 27.35 -34.85
C ALA A 669 -15.25 27.98 -35.63
N SER A 670 -16.44 28.06 -35.02
CA SER A 670 -17.64 28.63 -35.62
C SER A 670 -18.45 29.43 -34.59
N PRO A 671 -19.09 30.55 -34.98
CA PRO A 671 -19.88 31.36 -34.07
C PRO A 671 -21.07 30.56 -33.51
N LEU A 672 -21.16 30.45 -32.19
CA LEU A 672 -22.36 29.99 -31.50
C LEU A 672 -23.42 31.09 -31.67
N THR A 673 -24.41 30.87 -32.51
CA THR A 673 -25.53 31.81 -32.68
C THR A 673 -26.35 31.91 -31.38
N GLU A 674 -26.99 33.04 -31.09
CA GLU A 674 -27.82 33.27 -29.87
C GLU A 674 -28.92 32.20 -29.63
N SER A 675 -29.22 31.36 -30.63
CA SER A 675 -30.16 30.26 -30.57
C SER A 675 -29.57 28.88 -30.24
N SER A 676 -28.26 28.77 -30.02
CA SER A 676 -27.57 27.49 -29.76
C SER A 676 -27.61 27.15 -28.26
N ILE A 677 -28.25 26.03 -27.91
CA ILE A 677 -28.25 25.48 -26.55
C ILE A 677 -26.99 24.62 -26.37
N TRP A 678 -26.29 24.81 -25.26
CA TRP A 678 -25.10 24.04 -24.89
C TRP A 678 -25.06 23.81 -23.38
N SER A 679 -24.34 22.78 -22.96
CA SER A 679 -24.09 22.45 -21.56
C SER A 679 -22.62 22.12 -21.32
N LEU A 680 -22.12 22.53 -20.15
CA LEU A 680 -20.76 22.31 -19.66
C LEU A 680 -20.82 21.63 -18.30
N VAL A 681 -20.14 20.50 -18.16
CA VAL A 681 -19.98 19.80 -16.88
C VAL A 681 -18.51 19.84 -16.49
N MET A 682 -18.22 20.28 -15.26
CA MET A 682 -16.87 20.26 -14.68
C MET A 682 -16.87 19.44 -13.39
N ARG A 683 -15.90 18.52 -13.26
CA ARG A 683 -15.59 17.81 -12.01
C ARG A 683 -14.32 18.39 -11.40
N ILE A 684 -14.36 18.72 -10.11
CA ILE A 684 -13.22 19.29 -9.41
C ILE A 684 -12.86 18.42 -8.20
N HIS A 685 -11.62 17.95 -8.17
CA HIS A 685 -11.02 17.19 -7.07
C HIS A 685 -10.27 18.13 -6.13
N MET A 686 -10.46 18.02 -4.81
CA MET A 686 -9.80 18.89 -3.83
C MET A 686 -8.74 18.12 -3.04
N PRO A 687 -7.43 18.35 -3.29
CA PRO A 687 -6.37 17.77 -2.45
C PRO A 687 -6.18 18.54 -1.15
N SER A 688 -5.75 17.82 -0.11
CA SER A 688 -5.49 18.37 1.23
C SER A 688 -4.27 19.32 1.27
N ALA A 689 -4.29 20.23 2.24
CA ALA A 689 -3.54 21.49 2.26
C ALA A 689 -2.00 21.37 2.29
N ASN A 690 -1.32 22.04 1.33
CA ASN A 690 -0.18 22.98 1.52
C ASN A 690 0.69 23.17 0.23
N SER A 691 0.39 24.17 -0.62
CA SER A 691 1.34 24.76 -1.62
C SER A 691 0.80 26.08 -2.24
N PRO A 692 1.64 26.99 -2.79
CA PRO A 692 1.24 28.38 -3.06
C PRO A 692 0.67 28.67 -4.48
N GLY A 693 -0.62 29.04 -4.53
CA GLY A 693 -1.25 30.15 -5.27
C GLY A 693 -1.12 30.32 -6.81
N VAL A 694 -2.26 30.19 -7.53
CA VAL A 694 -2.48 30.71 -8.90
C VAL A 694 -3.49 31.88 -8.88
N VAL A 695 -3.20 32.95 -9.63
CA VAL A 695 -4.08 34.14 -9.78
C VAL A 695 -4.71 34.17 -11.18
N PHE A 696 -6.03 34.36 -11.25
CA PHE A 696 -6.73 34.58 -12.52
C PHE A 696 -6.91 36.08 -12.83
N SER A 697 -6.58 36.48 -14.06
CA SER A 697 -6.85 37.82 -14.60
C SER A 697 -7.53 37.70 -15.97
N LEU A 698 -8.75 38.25 -16.07
CA LEU A 698 -9.47 38.47 -17.31
C LEU A 698 -9.31 39.94 -17.74
N ASP A 699 -8.69 40.11 -18.90
CA ASP A 699 -8.60 41.31 -19.74
C ASP A 699 -8.66 42.71 -19.06
N GLY A 700 -7.47 43.24 -18.72
CA GLY A 700 -7.07 44.63 -18.99
C GLY A 700 -7.78 45.83 -18.31
N SER A 701 -8.96 45.69 -17.71
CA SER A 701 -9.81 46.86 -17.37
C SER A 701 -10.28 46.95 -15.91
N LEU A 702 -9.93 45.99 -15.06
CA LEU A 702 -10.27 45.97 -13.64
C LEU A 702 -9.08 45.49 -12.81
N TYR A 703 -8.84 46.14 -11.68
CA TYR A 703 -7.83 45.70 -10.71
C TYR A 703 -8.41 45.65 -9.30
N LEU A 704 -8.00 44.61 -8.57
CA LEU A 704 -8.43 44.33 -7.22
C LEU A 704 -7.50 45.08 -6.24
N LYS A 705 -8.06 45.99 -5.43
CA LYS A 705 -7.30 46.69 -4.40
C LYS A 705 -7.70 46.17 -3.02
N ILE A 706 -6.71 45.69 -2.27
CA ILE A 706 -6.86 45.30 -0.86
C ILE A 706 -6.64 46.55 -0.01
N ILE A 707 -7.62 46.92 0.81
CA ILE A 707 -7.48 48.01 1.78
C ILE A 707 -7.46 47.40 3.17
N ASP A 708 -6.37 47.65 3.88
CA ASP A 708 -6.10 47.18 5.24
C ASP A 708 -7.18 47.66 6.22
N ALA A 709 -7.77 46.74 6.97
CA ALA A 709 -8.60 47.04 8.12
C ALA A 709 -7.91 46.39 9.32
N GLY A 710 -7.55 47.21 10.31
CA GLY A 710 -6.74 46.81 11.46
C GLY A 710 -7.26 45.63 12.29
N PRO A 711 -6.53 45.24 13.34
CA PRO A 711 -6.66 43.94 13.98
C PRO A 711 -8.08 43.71 14.52
N GLY A 712 -8.76 42.72 13.94
CA GLY A 712 -10.14 42.31 14.27
C GLY A 712 -11.19 42.66 13.22
N GLY A 713 -10.84 43.31 12.09
CA GLY A 713 -11.74 43.54 10.95
C GLY A 713 -11.53 42.54 9.81
N SER A 714 -12.61 42.10 9.17
CA SER A 714 -12.56 41.29 7.94
C SER A 714 -11.98 42.11 6.77
N PRO A 715 -11.18 41.50 5.86
CA PRO A 715 -10.64 42.21 4.70
C PRO A 715 -11.78 42.65 3.76
N ILE A 716 -11.72 43.90 3.29
CA ILE A 716 -12.66 44.45 2.31
C ILE A 716 -11.98 44.50 0.95
N PHE A 717 -12.55 43.81 -0.03
CA PHE A 717 -12.12 43.86 -1.43
C PHE A 717 -13.04 44.79 -2.20
N GLN A 718 -12.49 45.80 -2.86
CA GLN A 718 -13.23 46.70 -3.73
C GLN A 718 -12.72 46.55 -5.17
N LEU A 719 -13.65 46.33 -6.09
CA LEU A 719 -13.41 46.34 -7.52
C LEU A 719 -13.66 47.75 -8.05
N TYR A 720 -12.67 48.26 -8.78
CA TYR A 720 -12.74 49.54 -9.47
C TYR A 720 -12.71 49.28 -10.97
N ASP A 721 -13.58 49.95 -11.72
CA ASP A 721 -13.35 50.12 -13.15
C ASP A 721 -12.14 51.04 -13.40
N SER A 722 -11.71 51.14 -14.66
CA SER A 722 -10.62 52.04 -15.07
C SER A 722 -10.86 53.53 -14.73
N ALA A 723 -12.07 53.92 -14.29
CA ALA A 723 -12.44 55.28 -13.89
C ALA A 723 -12.62 55.46 -12.36
N GLY A 724 -12.55 54.39 -11.55
CA GLY A 724 -12.59 54.44 -10.08
C GLY A 724 -13.98 54.42 -9.44
N THR A 725 -15.04 53.99 -10.13
CA THR A 725 -16.42 53.99 -9.58
C THR A 725 -16.83 52.63 -8.99
N LEU A 726 -17.49 52.63 -7.83
CA LEU A 726 -17.76 51.43 -7.00
C LEU A 726 -19.08 50.74 -7.35
N GLY A 727 -19.04 49.46 -7.76
CA GLY A 727 -20.22 48.66 -8.11
C GLY A 727 -20.53 47.54 -7.10
N PHE A 728 -21.50 47.80 -6.20
CA PHE A 728 -22.40 46.92 -5.40
C PHE A 728 -21.93 45.54 -4.81
N GLY A 729 -22.62 45.03 -3.76
CA GLY A 729 -22.29 43.77 -3.06
C GLY A 729 -23.48 42.95 -2.52
N LEU A 730 -23.29 41.63 -2.40
CA LEU A 730 -24.17 40.64 -1.73
C LEU A 730 -23.29 39.57 -1.05
N GLY A 731 -23.75 39.00 0.08
CA GLY A 731 -22.97 38.06 0.91
C GLY A 731 -23.68 36.73 1.18
N PHE A 732 -22.88 35.68 1.41
CA PHE A 732 -23.30 34.35 1.89
C PHE A 732 -22.40 33.93 3.06
N GLY A 733 -22.76 32.87 3.77
CA GLY A 733 -21.92 32.25 4.80
C GLY A 733 -22.25 30.77 4.88
N VAL A 734 -21.22 29.91 4.87
CA VAL A 734 -21.35 28.46 5.10
C VAL A 734 -20.12 27.98 5.88
N GLU A 735 -20.37 27.17 6.90
CA GLU A 735 -19.36 26.48 7.73
C GLU A 735 -18.97 25.14 7.08
N GLU A 736 -17.66 24.85 7.06
CA GLU A 736 -16.96 23.54 6.93
C GLU A 736 -17.44 22.52 5.86
N PHE A 737 -16.55 22.17 4.91
CA PHE A 737 -16.71 21.02 4.00
C PHE A 737 -15.66 19.96 4.35
N ASP A 738 -16.09 18.70 4.51
CA ASP A 738 -15.22 17.50 4.52
C ASP A 738 -15.09 16.93 3.09
N ASP A 739 -13.97 16.26 2.82
CA ASP A 739 -13.51 15.70 1.53
C ASP A 739 -14.64 15.17 0.62
N GLY A 740 -14.77 15.75 -0.58
CA GLY A 740 -15.78 15.32 -1.56
C GLY A 740 -15.62 15.96 -2.95
N ASN A 741 -16.09 15.24 -3.97
CA ASN A 741 -16.09 15.72 -5.36
C ASN A 741 -17.24 16.70 -5.59
N LEU A 742 -16.91 17.90 -6.10
CA LEU A 742 -17.92 18.89 -6.49
C LEU A 742 -18.22 18.75 -7.99
N THR A 743 -19.49 18.55 -8.34
CA THR A 743 -19.93 18.57 -9.75
C THR A 743 -20.73 19.84 -10.01
N VAL A 744 -20.30 20.63 -10.98
CA VAL A 744 -21.01 21.84 -11.41
C VAL A 744 -21.49 21.68 -12.85
N VAL A 745 -22.80 21.79 -13.07
CA VAL A 745 -23.43 21.71 -14.40
C VAL A 745 -23.98 23.08 -14.78
N PHE A 746 -23.55 23.60 -15.92
CA PHE A 746 -24.11 24.82 -16.52
C PHE A 746 -25.05 24.44 -17.67
N VAL A 747 -26.27 24.98 -17.63
CA VAL A 747 -27.27 24.79 -18.69
C VAL A 747 -27.69 26.16 -19.22
N SER A 748 -27.50 26.39 -20.52
CA SER A 748 -28.09 27.54 -21.21
C SER A 748 -29.58 27.28 -21.44
N GLU A 749 -30.45 28.21 -21.04
CA GLU A 749 -31.90 28.12 -21.30
C GLU A 749 -32.31 28.87 -22.59
N GLY A 750 -31.34 29.34 -23.39
CA GLY A 750 -31.55 30.23 -24.53
C GLY A 750 -31.61 31.72 -24.13
N GLY A 751 -31.04 32.60 -24.96
CA GLY A 751 -30.84 34.02 -24.61
C GLY A 751 -29.76 34.23 -23.52
N ASN A 752 -29.81 35.37 -22.81
CA ASN A 752 -28.82 35.72 -21.76
C ASN A 752 -29.10 35.06 -20.39
N SER A 753 -29.95 34.03 -20.31
CA SER A 753 -30.27 33.35 -19.05
C SER A 753 -29.61 31.98 -18.95
N TYR A 754 -29.03 31.72 -17.78
CA TYR A 754 -28.32 30.48 -17.46
C TYR A 754 -28.81 29.94 -16.13
N ARG A 755 -28.81 28.61 -15.99
CA ARG A 755 -28.97 27.95 -14.70
C ARG A 755 -27.74 27.08 -14.44
N TRP A 756 -27.35 27.01 -13.18
CA TRP A 756 -26.24 26.19 -12.72
C TRP A 756 -26.72 25.28 -11.59
N TYR A 757 -26.14 24.10 -11.52
CA TYR A 757 -26.44 23.08 -10.53
C TYR A 757 -25.15 22.66 -9.85
N VAL A 758 -25.16 22.55 -8.53
CA VAL A 758 -24.03 22.10 -7.72
C VAL A 758 -24.47 20.88 -6.94
N GLY A 759 -23.82 19.73 -7.19
CA GLY A 759 -24.02 18.48 -6.46
C GLY A 759 -22.78 18.14 -5.65
N ASN A 760 -22.99 17.60 -4.44
CA ASN A 760 -21.96 16.97 -3.61
C ASN A 760 -22.42 15.52 -3.33
N SER A 761 -21.49 14.57 -3.40
CA SER A 761 -21.68 13.15 -3.07
C SER A 761 -22.22 12.90 -1.65
N ALA A 762 -22.14 13.88 -0.74
CA ALA A 762 -22.61 13.77 0.64
C ALA A 762 -24.13 14.01 0.87
N GLY A 763 -24.96 14.14 -0.18
CA GLY A 763 -26.42 14.08 -0.06
C GLY A 763 -27.15 15.31 0.53
N ALA A 764 -26.46 16.39 0.87
CA ALA A 764 -27.09 17.65 1.28
C ALA A 764 -27.52 18.48 0.06
N LYS A 765 -28.80 18.88 0.00
CA LYS A 765 -29.38 19.67 -1.09
C LYS A 765 -29.55 21.14 -0.71
N PRO A 766 -28.72 22.07 -1.18
CA PRO A 766 -29.09 23.48 -1.25
C PRO A 766 -29.72 23.77 -2.62
N GLU A 767 -31.02 24.08 -2.63
CA GLU A 767 -31.68 24.63 -3.82
C GLU A 767 -31.41 26.15 -3.83
N ILE A 768 -30.47 26.60 -4.67
CA ILE A 768 -30.11 28.02 -4.80
C ILE A 768 -30.67 28.55 -6.12
N THR A 769 -31.49 29.59 -6.06
CA THR A 769 -31.97 30.32 -7.24
C THR A 769 -31.32 31.71 -7.26
N ALA A 770 -30.54 32.00 -8.30
CA ALA A 770 -30.06 33.36 -8.56
C ALA A 770 -30.31 33.70 -10.04
N SER A 771 -30.69 34.95 -10.31
CA SER A 771 -30.86 35.49 -11.66
C SER A 771 -29.87 36.64 -11.88
N GLY A 772 -29.09 36.59 -12.95
CA GLY A 772 -28.11 37.60 -13.33
C GLY A 772 -27.70 37.43 -14.79
N ALA A 773 -27.48 38.55 -15.48
CA ALA A 773 -27.18 38.57 -16.92
C ALA A 773 -25.70 38.29 -17.19
N ALA A 774 -25.40 37.34 -18.07
CA ALA A 774 -24.09 37.27 -18.74
C ALA A 774 -24.09 38.14 -19.99
N SER A 775 -22.93 38.65 -20.40
CA SER A 775 -22.77 39.36 -21.68
C SER A 775 -22.00 38.49 -22.68
N PHE A 776 -22.55 38.37 -23.89
CA PHE A 776 -21.88 37.74 -25.03
C PHE A 776 -21.06 38.75 -25.82
N SER A 777 -19.91 38.32 -26.33
CA SER A 777 -19.38 38.80 -27.61
C SER A 777 -19.23 37.60 -28.55
N GLU A 778 -19.24 37.84 -29.87
CA GLU A 778 -19.41 36.83 -30.95
C GLU A 778 -18.48 35.60 -30.88
N THR A 779 -17.40 35.63 -30.09
CA THR A 779 -16.43 34.53 -29.98
C THR A 779 -16.00 34.16 -28.55
N VAL A 780 -16.54 34.81 -27.51
CA VAL A 780 -16.10 34.60 -26.12
C VAL A 780 -17.30 34.63 -25.17
N LEU A 781 -17.49 33.53 -24.42
CA LEU A 781 -18.34 33.49 -23.24
C LEU A 781 -17.53 33.97 -22.03
N THR A 782 -17.91 35.10 -21.45
CA THR A 782 -17.37 35.56 -20.16
C THR A 782 -18.36 35.22 -19.06
N VAL A 783 -18.03 34.23 -18.23
CA VAL A 783 -18.78 33.94 -17.00
C VAL A 783 -18.28 34.92 -15.93
N GLY A 784 -19.17 35.77 -15.42
CA GLY A 784 -18.85 36.74 -14.36
C GLY A 784 -18.46 36.08 -13.04
N ALA A 785 -17.71 36.81 -12.22
CA ALA A 785 -17.06 36.31 -11.00
C ALA A 785 -18.01 35.61 -10.00
N LEU A 786 -17.55 34.46 -9.51
CA LEU A 786 -18.12 33.72 -8.37
C LEU A 786 -17.59 34.36 -7.07
N ASN A 787 -18.49 34.87 -6.23
CA ASN A 787 -18.15 35.37 -4.88
C ASN A 787 -18.85 34.51 -3.83
N ALA A 788 -18.05 33.84 -2.98
CA ALA A 788 -18.51 33.19 -1.76
C ALA A 788 -18.16 34.09 -0.57
N GLY A 789 -19.13 34.32 0.30
CA GLY A 789 -18.88 34.96 1.60
C GLY A 789 -18.63 33.89 2.67
N GLY A 790 -17.76 34.25 3.62
CA GLY A 790 -17.56 33.54 4.89
C GLY A 790 -16.42 32.52 4.89
N GLY A 791 -15.45 32.71 5.79
CA GLY A 791 -14.42 31.72 6.14
C GLY A 791 -13.18 31.75 5.25
N ALA A 792 -12.00 31.75 5.86
CA ALA A 792 -10.72 31.81 5.16
C ALA A 792 -10.35 30.42 4.62
N ASP A 793 -10.19 30.29 3.30
CA ASP A 793 -9.06 29.63 2.62
C ASP A 793 -9.19 29.78 1.08
N PRO A 794 -8.08 29.93 0.33
CA PRO A 794 -8.10 29.98 -1.12
C PRO A 794 -8.50 28.62 -1.72
N PHE A 795 -9.36 28.63 -2.75
CA PHE A 795 -9.77 27.44 -3.50
C PHE A 795 -8.57 26.77 -4.19
N ASN A 796 -8.35 25.48 -3.92
CA ASN A 796 -7.25 24.70 -4.49
C ASN A 796 -7.78 23.34 -4.98
N GLY A 797 -8.52 23.33 -6.08
CA GLY A 797 -9.03 22.10 -6.70
C GLY A 797 -8.44 21.88 -8.09
N ILE A 798 -8.18 20.62 -8.44
CA ILE A 798 -7.77 20.17 -9.77
C ILE A 798 -9.04 19.83 -10.56
N ILE A 799 -9.19 20.35 -11.77
CA ILE A 799 -10.30 19.96 -12.66
C ILE A 799 -9.95 18.59 -13.25
N ASP A 800 -10.68 17.56 -12.82
CA ASP A 800 -10.48 16.16 -13.19
C ASP A 800 -11.09 15.86 -14.58
N GLU A 801 -12.32 16.33 -14.83
CA GLU A 801 -13.02 16.12 -16.11
C GLU A 801 -13.83 17.34 -16.56
N VAL A 802 -13.84 17.59 -17.87
CA VAL A 802 -14.67 18.61 -18.53
C VAL A 802 -15.41 17.99 -19.72
N LEU A 803 -16.75 17.99 -19.68
CA LEU A 803 -17.58 17.49 -20.78
C LEU A 803 -18.36 18.61 -21.47
N PHE A 804 -18.39 18.57 -22.80
CA PHE A 804 -19.16 19.47 -23.67
C PHE A 804 -20.19 18.68 -24.48
N PHE A 805 -21.44 19.13 -24.47
CA PHE A 805 -22.50 18.59 -25.32
C PHE A 805 -22.98 19.64 -26.31
N SER A 806 -23.19 19.23 -27.56
CA SER A 806 -23.93 20.01 -28.56
C SER A 806 -25.17 19.22 -28.98
N GLY A 807 -26.37 19.82 -28.84
CA GLY A 807 -27.64 19.13 -29.11
C GLY A 807 -28.89 19.88 -28.65
N GLU A 808 -30.08 19.29 -28.86
CA GLU A 808 -31.34 19.78 -28.30
C GLU A 808 -31.32 19.77 -26.77
N ALA A 809 -32.05 20.70 -26.14
CA ALA A 809 -32.13 20.82 -24.68
C ALA A 809 -32.46 19.47 -24.02
N ILE A 810 -31.51 18.94 -23.25
CA ILE A 810 -31.75 17.85 -22.31
C ILE A 810 -32.68 18.35 -21.20
N SER A 811 -33.72 17.58 -20.87
CA SER A 811 -34.67 18.00 -19.84
C SER A 811 -34.02 17.96 -18.45
N HIS A 812 -34.63 18.68 -17.49
CA HIS A 812 -34.19 18.68 -16.08
C HIS A 812 -34.12 17.27 -15.47
N GLU A 813 -34.96 16.35 -15.94
CA GLU A 813 -34.95 14.97 -15.46
C GLU A 813 -33.83 14.16 -16.14
N ASP A 814 -33.51 14.44 -17.41
CA ASP A 814 -32.42 13.79 -18.15
C ASP A 814 -31.05 14.17 -17.59
N ALA A 815 -30.84 15.45 -17.27
CA ALA A 815 -29.60 15.91 -16.63
C ALA A 815 -29.40 15.27 -15.23
N LYS A 816 -30.48 15.10 -14.46
CA LYS A 816 -30.44 14.37 -13.17
C LYS A 816 -30.16 12.88 -13.36
N ASN A 817 -30.71 12.26 -14.40
CA ASN A 817 -30.48 10.86 -14.70
C ASN A 817 -29.04 10.61 -15.17
N MET A 818 -28.44 11.54 -15.91
CA MET A 818 -27.01 11.50 -16.26
C MET A 818 -26.11 11.60 -15.02
N HIS A 819 -26.43 12.49 -14.08
CA HIS A 819 -25.68 12.60 -12.82
C HIS A 819 -25.78 11.32 -11.98
N ARG A 820 -26.98 10.74 -11.85
CA ARG A 820 -27.16 9.45 -11.15
C ARG A 820 -26.45 8.28 -11.83
N ALA A 821 -26.37 8.29 -13.16
CA ALA A 821 -25.63 7.28 -13.92
C ALA A 821 -24.11 7.41 -13.72
N ALA A 822 -23.59 8.63 -13.60
CA ALA A 822 -22.19 8.89 -13.27
C ALA A 822 -21.84 8.57 -11.80
N GLU A 823 -22.82 8.62 -10.88
CA GLU A 823 -22.65 8.19 -9.47
C GLU A 823 -22.79 6.67 -9.29
N SER A 824 -23.44 5.95 -10.23
CA SER A 824 -23.62 4.49 -10.15
C SER A 824 -22.57 3.68 -10.93
N SER A 825 -21.43 4.27 -11.28
CA SER A 825 -20.43 3.70 -12.19
C SER A 825 -19.59 2.55 -11.61
N THR A 826 -20.04 1.82 -10.59
CA THR A 826 -19.33 0.62 -10.12
C THR A 826 -19.56 -0.60 -11.02
N ALA A 827 -20.62 -0.62 -11.83
CA ALA A 827 -20.85 -1.70 -12.78
C ALA A 827 -20.22 -1.37 -14.15
N ASN A 828 -18.89 -1.24 -14.20
CA ASN A 828 -18.18 -1.23 -15.47
C ASN A 828 -18.56 -2.50 -16.25
N SER A 829 -19.08 -2.36 -17.46
CA SER A 829 -19.19 -3.51 -18.36
C SER A 829 -17.81 -3.81 -18.96
N TYR A 830 -17.51 -5.09 -19.16
CA TYR A 830 -16.24 -5.54 -19.73
C TYR A 830 -16.53 -6.33 -20.99
N GLN A 831 -15.77 -6.04 -22.04
CA GLN A 831 -15.75 -6.85 -23.25
C GLN A 831 -14.67 -7.93 -23.11
N LEU A 832 -15.05 -9.18 -23.37
CA LEU A 832 -14.08 -10.26 -23.51
C LEU A 832 -13.20 -9.94 -24.73
N GLY A 833 -11.88 -9.95 -24.54
CA GLY A 833 -10.92 -9.82 -25.63
C GLY A 833 -10.92 -11.05 -26.54
N PRO A 834 -9.83 -11.30 -27.29
CA PRO A 834 -9.74 -12.48 -28.13
C PRO A 834 -10.04 -13.78 -27.38
N LEU A 835 -10.95 -14.59 -27.92
CA LEU A 835 -11.36 -15.90 -27.40
C LEU A 835 -10.95 -17.02 -28.36
N LEU A 836 -10.49 -18.15 -27.84
CA LEU A 836 -10.36 -19.41 -28.59
C LEU A 836 -11.42 -20.41 -28.11
N ARG A 837 -12.33 -20.85 -28.99
CA ARG A 837 -13.50 -21.67 -28.65
C ARG A 837 -13.26 -23.17 -28.57
N ALA A 838 -14.21 -23.84 -27.90
CA ALA A 838 -14.43 -25.29 -27.86
C ALA A 838 -13.16 -26.11 -27.64
N LYS A 839 -12.49 -25.85 -26.52
CA LYS A 839 -11.37 -26.67 -26.05
C LYS A 839 -11.87 -27.69 -25.03
N TYR A 840 -11.07 -28.75 -24.82
CA TYR A 840 -11.32 -29.78 -23.81
C TYR A 840 -12.65 -30.53 -23.94
N SER A 841 -12.99 -30.99 -25.14
CA SER A 841 -14.20 -31.80 -25.39
C SER A 841 -15.53 -31.09 -25.12
N THR A 842 -15.53 -29.76 -25.10
CA THR A 842 -16.76 -28.94 -25.05
C THR A 842 -17.30 -28.68 -26.47
N THR A 843 -18.61 -28.42 -26.59
CA THR A 843 -19.24 -28.11 -27.88
C THR A 843 -19.43 -26.60 -28.06
N GLN A 844 -19.33 -26.11 -29.30
CA GLN A 844 -19.61 -24.71 -29.63
C GLN A 844 -21.11 -24.46 -29.57
N GLU A 845 -21.56 -23.69 -28.59
CA GLU A 845 -22.97 -23.36 -28.40
C GLU A 845 -23.26 -21.88 -28.65
N ALA A 846 -24.54 -21.51 -28.74
CA ALA A 846 -24.93 -20.11 -28.73
C ALA A 846 -25.25 -19.72 -27.29
N HIS A 847 -24.65 -18.63 -26.82
CA HIS A 847 -24.88 -18.11 -25.47
C HIS A 847 -25.72 -16.84 -25.55
N ALA A 848 -26.80 -16.79 -24.79
CA ALA A 848 -27.75 -15.69 -24.79
C ALA A 848 -27.32 -14.57 -23.84
N ILE A 849 -27.93 -13.39 -24.02
CA ILE A 849 -27.87 -12.32 -23.01
C ILE A 849 -28.49 -12.86 -21.72
N GLY A 850 -27.83 -12.64 -20.58
CA GLY A 850 -28.25 -13.17 -19.29
C GLY A 850 -27.54 -14.46 -18.86
N ASP A 851 -26.77 -15.11 -19.74
CA ASP A 851 -26.01 -16.29 -19.37
C ASP A 851 -24.86 -15.93 -18.42
N GLN A 852 -24.57 -16.84 -17.50
CA GLN A 852 -23.49 -16.67 -16.51
C GLN A 852 -22.14 -17.00 -17.13
N LEU A 853 -21.19 -16.07 -17.02
CA LEU A 853 -19.80 -16.21 -17.41
C LEU A 853 -18.93 -16.43 -16.16
N TYR A 854 -17.98 -17.34 -16.26
CA TYR A 854 -16.93 -17.60 -15.27
C TYR A 854 -15.56 -17.45 -15.92
N ILE A 855 -14.61 -16.81 -15.25
CA ILE A 855 -13.23 -16.62 -15.71
C ILE A 855 -12.29 -17.09 -14.60
N ALA A 856 -11.30 -17.93 -14.94
CA ALA A 856 -10.34 -18.42 -13.96
C ALA A 856 -8.96 -18.68 -14.58
N ASP A 857 -7.91 -18.48 -13.78
CA ASP A 857 -6.56 -18.98 -14.08
C ASP A 857 -6.50 -20.49 -13.79
N THR A 858 -6.17 -21.27 -14.82
CA THR A 858 -6.06 -22.74 -14.75
C THR A 858 -5.03 -23.24 -13.74
N SER A 859 -3.99 -22.47 -13.43
CA SER A 859 -2.98 -22.82 -12.41
C SER A 859 -3.55 -22.86 -11.00
N THR A 860 -4.70 -22.22 -10.78
CA THR A 860 -5.38 -22.12 -9.49
C THR A 860 -6.51 -23.13 -9.32
N LEU A 861 -6.92 -23.80 -10.41
CA LEU A 861 -8.02 -24.76 -10.40
C LEU A 861 -7.55 -26.11 -9.87
N ARG A 862 -8.29 -26.66 -8.91
CA ARG A 862 -7.99 -27.97 -8.33
C ARG A 862 -9.04 -28.99 -8.76
N PRO A 863 -8.65 -30.06 -9.50
CA PRO A 863 -9.56 -31.15 -9.80
C PRO A 863 -10.06 -31.82 -8.53
N GLN A 864 -11.37 -31.95 -8.41
CA GLN A 864 -12.05 -32.59 -7.30
C GLN A 864 -12.27 -34.06 -7.63
N LEU A 865 -11.72 -34.93 -6.78
CA LEU A 865 -11.77 -36.38 -6.92
C LEU A 865 -12.56 -36.97 -5.76
N HIS A 866 -13.63 -37.70 -6.05
CA HIS A 866 -14.41 -38.40 -5.04
C HIS A 866 -15.01 -39.68 -5.63
N PRO A 867 -15.16 -40.78 -4.87
CA PRO A 867 -15.78 -42.03 -5.38
C PRO A 867 -17.21 -41.88 -5.91
N ILE A 868 -17.90 -40.80 -5.53
CA ILE A 868 -19.24 -40.44 -6.04
C ILE A 868 -19.17 -39.86 -7.46
N ILE A 869 -18.07 -39.20 -7.80
CA ILE A 869 -17.83 -38.63 -9.12
C ILE A 869 -17.38 -39.78 -10.04
N GLY A 870 -18.33 -40.35 -10.75
CA GLY A 870 -18.12 -41.45 -11.67
C GLY A 870 -18.94 -41.29 -12.95
N PRO A 871 -18.59 -42.03 -14.01
CA PRO A 871 -19.27 -41.92 -15.30
C PRO A 871 -20.73 -42.40 -15.20
N HIS A 872 -21.61 -41.73 -15.94
CA HIS A 872 -23.07 -41.92 -15.98
C HIS A 872 -23.76 -41.83 -14.61
N ILE A 873 -23.19 -41.03 -13.70
CA ILE A 873 -23.79 -40.74 -12.39
C ILE A 873 -24.28 -39.29 -12.43
N ASN A 874 -25.54 -39.08 -12.04
CA ASN A 874 -26.06 -37.73 -11.78
C ASN A 874 -25.50 -37.25 -10.44
N VAL A 875 -24.51 -36.35 -10.49
CA VAL A 875 -23.83 -35.82 -9.31
C VAL A 875 -24.41 -34.44 -9.00
N CYS A 876 -24.87 -34.27 -7.76
CA CYS A 876 -25.25 -32.98 -7.20
C CYS A 876 -24.10 -32.42 -6.38
N LEU A 877 -23.72 -31.16 -6.62
CA LEU A 877 -22.62 -30.47 -5.95
C LEU A 877 -23.15 -29.22 -5.24
N LYS A 878 -22.62 -28.94 -4.04
CA LYS A 878 -22.76 -27.68 -3.32
C LYS A 878 -21.39 -27.10 -3.00
N THR A 879 -21.22 -25.79 -3.15
CA THR A 879 -20.09 -25.06 -2.56
C THR A 879 -20.48 -24.62 -1.15
N ARG A 880 -19.63 -24.81 -0.15
CA ARG A 880 -19.86 -24.32 1.21
C ARG A 880 -18.83 -23.21 1.50
N PRO A 881 -19.14 -21.95 1.15
CA PRO A 881 -18.23 -20.84 1.35
C PRO A 881 -17.85 -20.68 2.81
N TYR A 882 -16.61 -20.27 3.05
CA TYR A 882 -16.10 -20.00 4.38
C TYR A 882 -15.19 -18.77 4.41
N THR A 883 -15.17 -18.12 5.56
CA THR A 883 -14.18 -17.10 5.94
C THR A 883 -13.16 -17.72 6.89
N ASN A 884 -12.22 -16.93 7.40
CA ASN A 884 -11.26 -17.39 8.39
C ASN A 884 -11.90 -17.79 9.75
N LEU A 885 -13.17 -17.42 9.98
CA LEU A 885 -13.84 -17.60 11.27
C LEU A 885 -15.04 -18.54 11.21
N ASP A 886 -15.78 -18.58 10.10
CA ASP A 886 -17.01 -19.37 9.99
C ASP A 886 -17.28 -19.83 8.55
N ALA A 887 -18.28 -20.72 8.37
CA ALA A 887 -18.70 -21.25 7.08
C ALA A 887 -20.22 -21.26 6.94
N VAL A 888 -20.71 -20.92 5.75
CA VAL A 888 -22.15 -20.95 5.42
C VAL A 888 -22.75 -22.31 5.79
N ASP A 889 -23.96 -22.32 6.33
CA ASP A 889 -24.69 -23.58 6.52
C ASP A 889 -24.93 -24.24 5.15
N LEU A 890 -24.49 -25.49 5.01
CA LEU A 890 -24.67 -26.27 3.77
C LEU A 890 -26.16 -26.38 3.37
N SER A 891 -27.09 -26.23 4.31
CA SER A 891 -28.53 -26.21 4.03
C SER A 891 -28.98 -24.96 3.26
N ALA A 892 -28.27 -23.83 3.42
CA ALA A 892 -28.57 -22.55 2.76
C ALA A 892 -28.05 -22.46 1.32
N VAL A 893 -27.13 -23.34 0.92
CA VAL A 893 -26.53 -23.35 -0.42
C VAL A 893 -27.39 -24.19 -1.38
N THR A 894 -27.65 -23.65 -2.57
CA THR A 894 -28.33 -24.38 -3.66
C THR A 894 -27.39 -25.39 -4.32
N ALA A 895 -27.88 -26.58 -4.65
CA ALA A 895 -27.11 -27.59 -5.35
C ALA A 895 -27.23 -27.45 -6.87
N VAL A 896 -26.12 -27.70 -7.58
CA VAL A 896 -26.11 -27.86 -9.04
C VAL A 896 -25.94 -29.36 -9.33
N CYS A 897 -26.84 -29.94 -10.12
CA CYS A 897 -26.79 -31.36 -10.48
C CYS A 897 -26.54 -31.52 -11.97
N LYS A 898 -25.58 -32.37 -12.34
CA LYS A 898 -25.28 -32.73 -13.74
C LYS A 898 -24.94 -34.22 -13.82
N GLU A 899 -25.32 -34.85 -14.91
CA GLU A 899 -24.81 -36.18 -15.25
C GLU A 899 -23.34 -36.05 -15.69
N ILE A 900 -22.47 -36.84 -15.06
CA ILE A 900 -21.07 -36.96 -15.46
C ILE A 900 -21.02 -37.96 -16.59
N GLU A 901 -20.60 -37.55 -17.79
CA GLU A 901 -20.65 -38.41 -18.97
C GLU A 901 -19.53 -39.46 -18.99
N GLY A 902 -18.38 -39.19 -18.35
CA GLY A 902 -17.23 -40.07 -18.40
C GLY A 902 -16.42 -39.92 -19.68
N ILE A 903 -16.28 -38.67 -20.17
CA ILE A 903 -15.88 -38.28 -21.54
C ILE A 903 -14.53 -38.86 -21.99
N GLY A 904 -13.71 -39.45 -21.11
CA GLY A 904 -12.57 -40.26 -21.56
C GLY A 904 -12.32 -41.60 -20.84
N LEU A 905 -13.33 -42.18 -20.20
CA LEU A 905 -13.33 -43.62 -19.86
C LEU A 905 -13.89 -44.48 -21.01
N ALA A 906 -14.80 -43.93 -21.81
CA ALA A 906 -15.10 -44.49 -23.11
C ALA A 906 -13.89 -44.21 -24.01
N GLY A 907 -13.02 -45.21 -24.22
CA GLY A 907 -11.82 -45.06 -25.05
C GLY A 907 -12.13 -44.32 -26.36
N PRO A 908 -11.21 -43.47 -26.85
CA PRO A 908 -11.51 -42.47 -27.86
C PRO A 908 -12.10 -43.14 -29.11
N SER A 909 -13.36 -42.84 -29.43
CA SER A 909 -13.86 -43.09 -30.78
C SER A 909 -13.19 -42.15 -31.79
N ASP A 910 -12.62 -41.05 -31.31
CA ASP A 910 -11.89 -40.07 -32.12
C ASP A 910 -10.45 -39.90 -31.59
N GLN A 911 -9.48 -40.54 -32.25
CA GLN A 911 -8.06 -40.36 -31.94
C GLN A 911 -7.53 -39.07 -32.56
N PHE A 912 -6.96 -38.19 -31.73
CA PHE A 912 -6.02 -37.16 -32.18
C PHE A 912 -4.71 -37.85 -32.56
N ARG A 913 -4.35 -37.83 -33.85
CA ARG A 913 -3.01 -38.23 -34.30
C ARG A 913 -2.23 -37.01 -34.72
N VAL A 914 -1.11 -36.75 -34.05
CA VAL A 914 -0.06 -35.87 -34.55
C VAL A 914 0.64 -36.63 -35.68
N THR A 915 0.49 -36.16 -36.91
CA THR A 915 1.21 -36.74 -38.05
C THR A 915 2.68 -36.31 -37.99
N THR A 916 3.58 -37.03 -38.67
CA THR A 916 5.04 -36.78 -38.66
C THR A 916 5.45 -35.39 -39.17
N ASP A 917 4.51 -34.61 -39.71
CA ASP A 917 4.65 -33.22 -40.15
C ASP A 917 4.25 -32.20 -39.07
N GLY A 918 3.86 -32.63 -37.86
CA GLY A 918 3.50 -31.75 -36.75
C GLY A 918 2.03 -31.30 -36.71
N MET A 919 1.19 -31.76 -37.65
CA MET A 919 -0.24 -31.41 -37.70
C MET A 919 -1.09 -32.35 -36.83
N VAL A 920 -2.02 -31.79 -36.05
CA VAL A 920 -2.99 -32.56 -35.26
C VAL A 920 -4.20 -32.88 -36.13
N ARG A 921 -4.46 -34.17 -36.41
CA ARG A 921 -5.68 -34.60 -37.13
C ARG A 921 -6.63 -35.33 -36.22
N VAL A 922 -7.90 -34.92 -36.23
CA VAL A 922 -9.01 -35.61 -35.57
C VAL A 922 -9.69 -36.54 -36.56
N THR A 923 -9.79 -37.83 -36.24
CA THR A 923 -10.54 -38.77 -37.07
C THR A 923 -11.83 -39.10 -36.35
N SER A 924 -12.95 -38.52 -36.77
CA SER A 924 -14.26 -38.95 -36.27
C SER A 924 -14.88 -40.02 -37.16
N THR A 925 -15.68 -40.88 -36.54
CA THR A 925 -16.40 -41.98 -37.21
C THR A 925 -17.43 -41.51 -38.27
N GLY A 926 -17.51 -40.20 -38.55
CA GLY A 926 -18.38 -39.57 -39.57
C GLY A 926 -17.68 -38.72 -40.63
N GLY A 927 -16.36 -38.56 -40.62
CA GLY A 927 -15.62 -37.81 -41.65
C GLY A 927 -14.44 -37.00 -41.10
N GLN A 928 -13.34 -36.96 -41.86
CA GLN A 928 -12.15 -36.19 -41.47
C GLN A 928 -12.42 -34.68 -41.54
N ARG A 929 -12.17 -33.97 -40.44
CA ARG A 929 -12.10 -32.51 -40.40
C ARG A 929 -10.67 -32.10 -40.04
N ILE A 930 -10.07 -31.24 -40.84
CA ILE A 930 -8.76 -30.64 -40.57
C ILE A 930 -9.03 -29.45 -39.65
N VAL A 931 -8.50 -29.48 -38.43
CA VAL A 931 -8.39 -28.29 -37.58
C VAL A 931 -6.97 -27.79 -37.81
N THR A 932 -6.85 -26.54 -38.26
CA THR A 932 -5.56 -25.91 -38.62
C THR A 932 -5.01 -25.19 -37.41
#